data_AF-A0AAD7JJ74-F1
#
_entry.id   AF-A0AAD7JJ74-F1
#
_cell.length_a   1.000
_cell.length_b   1.000
_cell.length_c   1.000
_cell.angle_alpha   90.00
_cell.angle_beta   90.00
_cell.angle_gamma   90.00
#
_symmetry.space_group_name_H-M   'P 1'
#
loop_
_entity.id
_entity.type
_entity.pdbx_description
1 polymer ?
#
loop_
_entity_poly.entity_id
_entity_poly.type
_entity_poly.pdbx_seq_one_letter_code
_entity_poly.pdbx_strand_id
1 'polypeptide(L)'
;MSAIDPVLLQESLPLSTNGGNAPILPRPPPRAQASRVPTTVQTNKQDLAAWAATNFAPKRAENEGQSSYELRLTHITRKEPLSEACSKLGIRVPKSANLSRLREELARYCVPLPHIGVPTGSSSLSHQVAASPSNPTEHSKKRSKQAKKKTAGPSRLHLLGYDAAVDDEEEDEEEDADWEDGAGVGNGSDTGGSDTSGSESEPEDSLQWTAEKKKAFRIQVRVDAVRRAEGNRRAGGLKTQNAMVRAWKEFVEIYLARGEIDDDIIDEISLLLYIEYCAERPKRTRKGVDIPGTFVGASHLKKLFFGALRIRKEQDAADPTLALQRPAVSVFVYDAIKCRMDEALERVRNGLVPNEDAPDIRANTWLSEVTDTQLERIGQGFLAHRHVRLSVFGHLSWTAQHASGNRGDDFRALKLAELQSHVLLHPDRRTAMESILGLQGEEKAGKRGMRTVINPVYTVFIPHLKPEMCPFGAFSFYFHYLHDEKKITESMNIDWTVNKSWRSIRVLHGPRSPVTPFNEQNMYNMYCRAYKDAGYTSRLKAHLPRHLLGYKQEALGVDAAETARLGWVRGETYMDTYAPALPKKAILAAAGYRDDEPYDPTWRHVPVPEQFLSLVCPNAESILERVEGEHIHSIN
;
A
#
# COMPACT_ATOMS: atom_id res chain seq x y z
N MET A 1 -53.42 25.47 -0.13
CA MET A 1 -54.80 24.99 -0.20
C MET A 1 -55.21 24.85 -1.66
N SER A 2 -55.11 23.63 -2.18
CA SER A 2 -55.81 23.14 -3.38
C SER A 2 -55.57 21.64 -3.38
N ALA A 3 -56.66 20.86 -3.26
CA ALA A 3 -56.58 19.41 -3.08
C ALA A 3 -57.06 18.70 -4.34
N ILE A 4 -56.30 17.69 -4.78
CA ILE A 4 -56.77 16.62 -5.66
C ILE A 4 -56.11 15.32 -5.16
N ASP A 5 -56.93 14.34 -4.81
CA ASP A 5 -56.51 13.03 -4.31
C ASP A 5 -56.19 12.04 -5.45
N PRO A 6 -55.43 10.95 -5.18
CA PRO A 6 -54.87 10.08 -6.21
C PRO A 6 -55.80 8.93 -6.63
N VAL A 7 -55.67 8.48 -7.88
CA VAL A 7 -56.31 7.25 -8.39
C VAL A 7 -55.28 6.13 -8.54
N LEU A 8 -55.54 5.02 -7.86
CA LEU A 8 -54.89 3.73 -8.04
C LEU A 8 -55.27 3.11 -9.39
N LEU A 9 -54.29 2.60 -10.15
CA LEU A 9 -54.51 1.50 -11.08
C LEU A 9 -53.36 0.49 -10.98
N GLN A 10 -53.68 -0.71 -10.49
CA GLN A 10 -52.92 -1.92 -10.80
C GLN A 10 -53.42 -2.43 -12.15
N GLU A 11 -52.54 -2.58 -13.13
CA GLU A 11 -52.80 -3.48 -14.26
C GLU A 11 -51.64 -4.46 -14.40
N SER A 12 -52.01 -5.73 -14.40
CA SER A 12 -51.12 -6.86 -14.64
C SER A 12 -51.36 -7.36 -16.06
N LEU A 13 -50.30 -7.45 -16.86
CA LEU A 13 -50.35 -8.05 -18.20
C LEU A 13 -49.15 -8.98 -18.44
N PRO A 14 -49.30 -10.00 -19.32
CA PRO A 14 -48.58 -11.27 -19.17
C PRO A 14 -47.28 -11.36 -19.98
N LEU A 15 -46.45 -12.35 -19.64
CA LEU A 15 -45.33 -12.78 -20.47
C LEU A 15 -45.84 -13.31 -21.82
N SER A 16 -45.32 -12.75 -22.91
CA SER A 16 -45.38 -13.34 -24.25
C SER A 16 -43.98 -13.74 -24.69
N THR A 17 -43.76 -15.04 -24.87
CA THR A 17 -42.50 -15.60 -25.39
C THR A 17 -42.57 -15.65 -26.92
N ASN A 18 -41.75 -14.83 -27.59
CA ASN A 18 -41.52 -14.93 -29.03
C ASN A 18 -40.01 -14.98 -29.31
N GLY A 19 -39.54 -16.10 -29.86
CA GLY A 19 -38.18 -16.25 -30.34
C GLY A 19 -38.02 -15.60 -31.71
N GLY A 20 -37.03 -14.71 -31.84
CA GLY A 20 -36.65 -14.08 -33.11
C GLY A 20 -35.20 -14.43 -33.46
N ASN A 21 -34.98 -14.98 -34.66
CA ASN A 21 -33.66 -15.33 -35.16
C ASN A 21 -32.78 -14.07 -35.36
N ALA A 22 -31.55 -14.11 -34.86
CA ALA A 22 -30.52 -13.12 -35.19
C ALA A 22 -29.70 -13.57 -36.42
N PRO A 23 -29.31 -12.66 -37.34
CA PRO A 23 -28.58 -13.01 -38.55
C PRO A 23 -27.08 -13.31 -38.28
N ILE A 24 -26.53 -14.25 -39.05
CA ILE A 24 -25.12 -14.66 -38.98
C ILE A 24 -24.26 -13.68 -39.77
N LEU A 25 -23.24 -13.10 -39.13
CA LEU A 25 -22.21 -12.29 -39.77
C LEU A 25 -21.05 -13.17 -40.32
N PRO A 26 -20.40 -12.77 -41.43
CA PRO A 26 -19.36 -13.57 -42.08
C PRO A 26 -18.04 -13.59 -41.30
N ARG A 27 -17.33 -14.74 -41.36
CA ARG A 27 -15.99 -14.89 -40.77
C ARG A 27 -14.92 -14.09 -41.55
N PRO A 28 -13.93 -13.48 -40.86
CA PRO A 28 -12.76 -12.91 -41.51
C PRO A 28 -11.78 -14.00 -42.02
N PRO A 29 -10.92 -13.69 -43.02
CA PRO A 29 -9.96 -14.63 -43.59
C PRO A 29 -8.76 -14.92 -42.65
N PRO A 30 -8.07 -16.06 -42.82
CA PRO A 30 -6.93 -16.43 -41.98
C PRO A 30 -5.70 -15.54 -42.26
N ARG A 31 -5.01 -15.13 -41.20
CA ARG A 31 -3.81 -14.27 -41.27
C ARG A 31 -2.54 -15.11 -41.44
N ALA A 32 -1.62 -14.64 -42.28
CA ALA A 32 -0.40 -15.37 -42.66
C ALA A 32 0.56 -15.63 -41.47
N GLN A 33 1.31 -16.74 -41.56
CA GLN A 33 2.33 -17.12 -40.60
C GLN A 33 3.55 -16.18 -40.67
N ALA A 34 4.05 -15.75 -39.51
CA ALA A 34 5.28 -14.97 -39.39
C ALA A 34 6.42 -15.80 -38.76
N SER A 35 7.65 -15.53 -39.18
CA SER A 35 8.85 -16.32 -38.87
C SER A 35 9.21 -16.36 -37.37
N ARG A 36 9.79 -17.48 -36.94
CA ARG A 36 10.42 -17.64 -35.61
C ARG A 36 11.63 -16.72 -35.46
N VAL A 37 11.82 -16.20 -34.24
CA VAL A 37 13.05 -15.55 -33.74
C VAL A 37 13.56 -16.37 -32.53
N PRO A 38 14.88 -16.54 -32.30
CA PRO A 38 15.38 -17.48 -31.29
C PRO A 38 15.19 -16.97 -29.85
N THR A 39 14.98 -17.91 -28.92
CA THR A 39 14.78 -17.65 -27.49
C THR A 39 16.10 -17.42 -26.75
N THR A 40 16.13 -16.42 -25.86
CA THR A 40 17.30 -16.08 -25.04
C THR A 40 17.58 -17.11 -23.95
N VAL A 41 18.84 -17.53 -23.79
CA VAL A 41 19.29 -18.49 -22.77
C VAL A 41 19.46 -17.80 -21.41
N GLN A 42 18.95 -18.41 -20.33
CA GLN A 42 19.25 -18.01 -18.95
C GLN A 42 20.59 -18.63 -18.51
N THR A 43 21.61 -17.81 -18.26
CA THR A 43 22.92 -18.26 -17.74
C THR A 43 23.01 -18.14 -16.22
N ASN A 44 23.79 -19.03 -15.59
CA ASN A 44 23.83 -19.18 -14.13
C ASN A 44 24.71 -18.09 -13.47
N LYS A 45 24.57 -17.91 -12.15
CA LYS A 45 25.23 -16.86 -11.36
C LYS A 45 26.77 -16.96 -11.39
N GLN A 46 27.32 -18.15 -11.59
CA GLN A 46 28.77 -18.38 -11.73
C GLN A 46 29.29 -18.01 -13.12
N ASP A 47 28.50 -18.20 -14.17
CA ASP A 47 28.87 -17.82 -15.55
C ASP A 47 29.02 -16.30 -15.69
N LEU A 48 28.18 -15.52 -15.00
CA LEU A 48 28.23 -14.06 -14.97
C LEU A 48 29.56 -13.51 -14.43
N ALA A 49 30.16 -14.16 -13.42
CA ALA A 49 31.44 -13.72 -12.85
C ALA A 49 32.62 -14.01 -13.80
N ALA A 50 32.59 -15.16 -14.48
CA ALA A 50 33.56 -15.51 -15.52
C ALA A 50 33.41 -14.59 -16.75
N TRP A 51 32.17 -14.37 -17.20
CA TRP A 51 31.84 -13.45 -18.30
C TRP A 51 32.33 -12.02 -18.02
N ALA A 52 32.15 -11.51 -16.79
CA ALA A 52 32.68 -10.21 -16.40
C ALA A 52 34.22 -10.18 -16.42
N ALA A 53 34.89 -11.21 -15.89
CA ALA A 53 36.35 -11.29 -15.91
C ALA A 53 36.94 -11.30 -17.34
N THR A 54 36.26 -11.93 -18.31
CA THR A 54 36.72 -12.00 -19.70
C THR A 54 36.39 -10.75 -20.53
N ASN A 55 35.29 -10.05 -20.23
CA ASN A 55 34.80 -8.94 -21.07
C ASN A 55 35.22 -7.52 -20.62
N PHE A 56 35.75 -7.36 -19.39
CA PHE A 56 36.24 -6.08 -18.85
C PHE A 56 37.77 -5.95 -18.80
N ALA A 57 38.52 -6.83 -19.47
CA ALA A 57 39.98 -6.74 -19.50
C ALA A 57 40.45 -5.52 -20.33
N PRO A 58 41.26 -4.59 -19.78
CA PRO A 58 41.59 -3.33 -20.46
C PRO A 58 42.34 -3.51 -21.78
N LYS A 59 43.10 -4.61 -21.95
CA LYS A 59 43.79 -4.97 -23.21
C LYS A 59 42.87 -5.17 -24.42
N ARG A 60 41.54 -5.22 -24.25
CA ARG A 60 40.58 -5.28 -25.37
C ARG A 60 40.07 -3.91 -25.80
N ALA A 61 40.09 -2.91 -24.90
CA ALA A 61 39.61 -1.55 -25.16
C ALA A 61 40.55 -0.76 -26.08
N GLU A 62 41.85 -1.09 -26.14
CA GLU A 62 42.81 -0.46 -27.06
C GLU A 62 42.48 -0.66 -28.55
N ASN A 63 41.64 -1.66 -28.89
CA ASN A 63 41.19 -1.96 -30.25
C ASN A 63 39.70 -1.68 -30.50
N GLU A 64 38.89 -1.43 -29.46
CA GLU A 64 37.47 -1.09 -29.58
C GLU A 64 37.29 0.40 -29.23
N GLY A 65 37.04 1.25 -30.24
CA GLY A 65 36.92 2.70 -30.03
C GLY A 65 35.89 3.07 -28.96
N GLN A 66 36.16 4.13 -28.19
CA GLN A 66 35.45 4.55 -26.96
C GLN A 66 33.92 4.42 -27.04
N SER A 67 33.30 4.87 -28.13
CA SER A 67 31.84 4.81 -28.34
C SER A 67 31.28 3.37 -28.31
N SER A 68 32.02 2.38 -28.81
CA SER A 68 31.63 0.96 -28.74
C SER A 68 31.66 0.43 -27.31
N TYR A 69 32.66 0.83 -26.52
CA TYR A 69 32.78 0.43 -25.11
C TYR A 69 31.68 1.07 -24.26
N GLU A 70 31.39 2.36 -24.45
CA GLU A 70 30.27 3.05 -23.80
C GLU A 70 28.92 2.40 -24.15
N LEU A 71 28.70 2.03 -25.41
CA LEU A 71 27.48 1.33 -25.84
C LEU A 71 27.37 -0.07 -25.22
N ARG A 72 28.47 -0.81 -25.07
CA ARG A 72 28.49 -2.08 -24.32
C ARG A 72 28.15 -1.90 -22.84
N LEU A 73 28.54 -0.78 -22.22
CA LEU A 73 28.21 -0.47 -20.82
C LEU A 73 26.72 -0.18 -20.60
N THR A 74 26.01 0.39 -21.59
CA THR A 74 24.56 0.67 -21.46
C THR A 74 23.71 -0.60 -21.44
N HIS A 75 24.12 -1.66 -22.14
CA HIS A 75 23.46 -2.96 -22.14
C HIS A 75 23.49 -3.69 -20.78
N ILE A 76 24.33 -3.27 -19.84
CA ILE A 76 24.44 -3.88 -18.50
C ILE A 76 23.47 -3.18 -17.55
N THR A 77 22.32 -3.80 -17.30
CA THR A 77 21.20 -3.23 -16.54
C THR A 77 21.28 -3.44 -15.02
N ARG A 78 22.27 -4.20 -14.51
CA ARG A 78 22.44 -4.50 -13.08
C ARG A 78 23.69 -3.82 -12.50
N LYS A 79 23.61 -3.42 -11.23
CA LYS A 79 24.63 -2.61 -10.54
C LYS A 79 25.85 -3.44 -10.12
N GLU A 80 25.65 -4.69 -9.74
CA GLU A 80 26.68 -5.56 -9.17
C GLU A 80 27.85 -5.80 -10.14
N PRO A 81 27.65 -6.16 -11.44
CA PRO A 81 28.75 -6.40 -12.36
C PRO A 81 29.64 -5.17 -12.58
N LEU A 82 29.05 -3.97 -12.65
CA LEU A 82 29.80 -2.73 -12.83
C LEU A 82 30.55 -2.33 -11.55
N SER A 83 29.93 -2.51 -10.38
CA SER A 83 30.57 -2.24 -9.09
C SER A 83 31.74 -3.21 -8.81
N GLU A 84 31.61 -4.47 -9.23
CA GLU A 84 32.69 -5.46 -9.17
C GLU A 84 33.82 -5.13 -10.16
N ALA A 85 33.49 -4.69 -11.39
CA ALA A 85 34.48 -4.24 -12.37
C ALA A 85 35.27 -3.02 -11.87
N CYS A 86 34.60 -1.98 -11.35
CA CYS A 86 35.27 -0.84 -10.71
C CYS A 86 36.23 -1.28 -9.59
N SER A 87 35.78 -2.19 -8.73
CA SER A 87 36.58 -2.71 -7.62
C SER A 87 37.82 -3.47 -8.09
N LYS A 88 37.70 -4.30 -9.14
CA LYS A 88 38.83 -5.05 -9.75
C LYS A 88 39.83 -4.13 -10.45
N LEU A 89 39.37 -3.03 -11.05
CA LEU A 89 40.22 -2.01 -11.69
C LEU A 89 40.79 -0.97 -10.71
N GLY A 90 40.47 -1.07 -9.41
CA GLY A 90 40.94 -0.13 -8.38
C GLY A 90 40.23 1.24 -8.41
N ILE A 91 39.17 1.39 -9.20
CA ILE A 91 38.40 2.62 -9.34
C ILE A 91 37.58 2.86 -8.07
N ARG A 92 37.92 3.92 -7.32
CA ARG A 92 37.25 4.26 -6.05
C ARG A 92 35.89 4.91 -6.29
N VAL A 93 34.83 4.11 -6.34
CA VAL A 93 33.45 4.58 -6.46
C VAL A 93 32.70 4.41 -5.12
N PRO A 94 31.89 5.38 -4.65
CA PRO A 94 31.04 5.22 -3.47
C PRO A 94 30.06 4.05 -3.62
N LYS A 95 29.77 3.33 -2.52
CA LYS A 95 28.79 2.23 -2.52
C LYS A 95 27.37 2.68 -2.94
N SER A 96 27.04 3.95 -2.72
CA SER A 96 25.80 4.60 -3.12
C SER A 96 25.73 4.95 -4.61
N ALA A 97 26.81 4.84 -5.39
CA ALA A 97 26.78 5.22 -6.80
C ALA A 97 25.74 4.41 -7.61
N ASN A 98 25.00 5.10 -8.47
CA ASN A 98 24.02 4.50 -9.37
C ASN A 98 24.68 3.89 -10.62
N LEU A 99 23.87 3.24 -11.45
CA LEU A 99 24.33 2.60 -12.70
C LEU A 99 25.07 3.58 -13.62
N SER A 100 24.51 4.76 -13.87
CA SER A 100 25.09 5.77 -14.77
C SER A 100 26.48 6.19 -14.30
N ARG A 101 26.66 6.47 -13.01
CA ARG A 101 27.96 6.84 -12.44
C ARG A 101 28.99 5.71 -12.52
N LEU A 102 28.58 4.45 -12.32
CA LEU A 102 29.47 3.31 -12.47
C LEU A 102 29.91 3.11 -13.94
N ARG A 103 29.01 3.32 -14.91
CA ARG A 103 29.36 3.30 -16.34
C ARG A 103 30.32 4.44 -16.69
N GLU A 104 30.06 5.65 -16.20
CA GLU A 104 30.90 6.82 -16.47
C GLU A 104 32.34 6.65 -15.96
N GLU A 105 32.53 6.19 -14.73
CA GLU A 105 33.88 5.98 -14.18
C GLU A 105 34.62 4.82 -14.90
N LEU A 106 33.89 3.78 -15.35
CA LEU A 106 34.47 2.71 -16.19
C LEU A 106 34.86 3.22 -17.58
N ALA A 107 34.06 4.09 -18.20
CA ALA A 107 34.38 4.71 -19.49
C ALA A 107 35.61 5.62 -19.37
N ARG A 108 35.65 6.52 -18.39
CA ARG A 108 36.80 7.40 -18.12
C ARG A 108 38.10 6.62 -17.90
N TYR A 109 38.06 5.50 -17.18
CA TYR A 109 39.23 4.67 -16.93
C TYR A 109 39.81 4.04 -18.22
N CYS A 110 38.97 3.81 -19.22
CA CYS A 110 39.40 3.24 -20.51
C CYS A 110 39.90 4.27 -21.52
N VAL A 111 39.81 5.59 -21.23
CA VAL A 111 40.39 6.64 -22.07
C VAL A 111 41.81 6.95 -21.57
N PRO A 112 42.86 6.76 -22.39
CA PRO A 112 44.20 7.19 -22.03
C PRO A 112 44.23 8.71 -21.84
N LEU A 113 44.54 9.17 -20.62
CA LEU A 113 44.81 10.59 -20.39
C LEU A 113 46.04 10.99 -21.22
N PRO A 114 45.95 12.03 -22.08
CA PRO A 114 47.12 12.51 -22.80
C PRO A 114 48.19 12.98 -21.79
N HIS A 115 49.43 12.52 -21.97
CA HIS A 115 50.55 12.88 -21.10
C HIS A 115 50.79 14.39 -21.12
N ILE A 116 50.28 15.11 -20.11
CA ILE A 116 50.64 16.49 -19.84
C ILE A 116 52.04 16.49 -19.20
N GLY A 117 53.03 16.98 -19.94
CA GLY A 117 54.40 17.11 -19.45
C GLY A 117 54.51 18.11 -18.29
N VAL A 118 55.23 17.74 -17.24
CA VAL A 118 55.46 18.59 -16.07
C VAL A 118 56.63 19.56 -16.34
N PRO A 119 56.44 20.88 -16.22
CA PRO A 119 57.55 21.81 -16.11
C PRO A 119 58.00 21.98 -14.66
N THR A 120 59.29 21.81 -14.42
CA THR A 120 59.97 22.06 -13.13
C THR A 120 60.08 23.57 -12.85
N GLY A 121 59.73 24.02 -11.64
CA GLY A 121 59.83 25.44 -11.26
C GLY A 121 59.75 25.71 -9.76
N SER A 122 60.91 26.00 -9.16
CA SER A 122 61.12 26.48 -7.78
C SER A 122 60.46 27.85 -7.49
N SER A 123 59.85 28.02 -6.30
CA SER A 123 60.34 29.02 -5.31
C SER A 123 59.69 28.85 -3.92
N SER A 124 60.34 29.38 -2.89
CA SER A 124 59.83 29.51 -1.53
C SER A 124 59.13 30.86 -1.31
N LEU A 125 58.24 30.94 -0.30
CA LEU A 125 58.42 31.84 0.86
C LEU A 125 57.28 31.73 1.89
N SER A 126 57.61 32.14 3.11
CA SER A 126 56.79 32.14 4.33
C SER A 126 55.88 33.36 4.46
N HIS A 127 54.80 33.25 5.24
CA HIS A 127 54.46 34.29 6.22
C HIS A 127 53.68 33.77 7.44
N GLN A 128 53.90 34.40 8.59
CA GLN A 128 53.29 34.14 9.89
C GLN A 128 52.15 35.13 10.22
N VAL A 129 51.56 34.96 11.41
CA VAL A 129 50.87 35.96 12.26
C VAL A 129 49.35 36.14 12.09
N ALA A 130 48.58 35.73 13.10
CA ALA A 130 47.84 36.64 14.00
C ALA A 130 47.26 35.86 15.21
N ALA A 131 46.97 36.57 16.32
CA ALA A 131 46.71 35.98 17.64
C ALA A 131 45.26 36.16 18.17
N SER A 132 44.97 35.46 19.27
CA SER A 132 43.72 35.44 20.06
C SER A 132 43.32 36.80 20.67
N PRO A 133 42.12 36.91 21.31
CA PRO A 133 42.09 36.69 22.77
C PRO A 133 40.80 36.05 23.41
N SER A 134 41.05 35.05 24.27
CA SER A 134 40.45 34.74 25.61
C SER A 134 38.98 35.01 26.02
N ASN A 135 38.28 33.92 26.41
CA ASN A 135 37.64 33.59 27.72
C ASN A 135 36.62 34.55 28.42
N PRO A 136 35.82 34.10 29.44
CA PRO A 136 35.72 32.78 30.12
C PRO A 136 34.30 32.13 29.98
N THR A 137 33.74 31.17 30.76
CA THR A 137 34.10 30.49 32.04
C THR A 137 33.52 29.04 32.12
N GLU A 138 33.78 28.38 33.25
CA GLU A 138 33.24 27.15 33.91
C GLU A 138 31.74 26.77 33.69
N HIS A 139 31.35 25.49 33.68
CA HIS A 139 31.57 24.49 34.75
C HIS A 139 31.72 23.03 34.27
N SER A 140 32.47 22.22 35.03
CA SER A 140 32.73 20.81 34.74
C SER A 140 31.78 19.85 35.45
N LYS A 141 31.42 18.73 34.80
CA LYS A 141 31.23 17.43 35.48
C LYS A 141 31.94 16.32 34.72
N LYS A 142 32.94 15.72 35.38
CA LYS A 142 33.70 14.56 34.89
C LYS A 142 32.84 13.29 34.98
N ARG A 143 32.93 12.40 33.99
CA ARG A 143 32.73 10.95 34.22
C ARG A 143 33.70 10.14 33.37
N SER A 144 34.08 8.98 33.90
CA SER A 144 35.33 8.28 33.59
C SER A 144 35.34 7.51 32.26
N LYS A 145 36.52 7.51 31.61
CA LYS A 145 36.87 6.50 30.60
C LYS A 145 37.22 5.18 31.32
N GLN A 146 36.74 4.05 30.84
CA GLN A 146 37.31 2.74 31.15
C GLN A 146 37.55 1.92 29.88
N ALA A 147 38.42 0.91 29.98
CA ALA A 147 39.26 0.48 28.88
C ALA A 147 38.67 -0.64 27.99
N LYS A 148 39.21 -0.70 26.76
CA LYS A 148 38.98 -1.75 25.77
C LYS A 148 39.39 -3.13 26.31
N LYS A 149 38.60 -4.17 25.99
CA LYS A 149 39.13 -5.53 25.80
C LYS A 149 38.68 -6.03 24.42
N LYS A 150 39.63 -6.55 23.62
CA LYS A 150 39.39 -7.12 22.30
C LYS A 150 39.22 -8.64 22.42
N THR A 151 38.24 -9.19 21.72
CA THR A 151 38.19 -10.58 21.25
C THR A 151 37.63 -10.59 19.81
N ALA A 152 37.96 -11.60 19.00
CA ALA A 152 37.89 -11.50 17.54
C ALA A 152 37.07 -12.62 16.88
N GLY A 153 36.13 -12.21 16.02
CA GLY A 153 35.58 -12.99 14.90
C GLY A 153 34.58 -14.12 15.23
N PRO A 154 33.91 -14.70 14.20
CA PRO A 154 33.93 -14.34 12.77
C PRO A 154 32.61 -13.75 12.23
N SER A 155 32.62 -13.37 10.95
CA SER A 155 31.54 -12.65 10.26
C SER A 155 30.45 -13.57 9.68
N ARG A 156 29.17 -13.18 9.78
CA ARG A 156 28.16 -13.49 8.74
C ARG A 156 27.07 -12.41 8.72
N LEU A 157 27.12 -11.53 7.74
CA LEU A 157 26.18 -10.42 7.58
C LEU A 157 24.96 -10.86 6.77
N HIS A 158 23.74 -10.77 7.31
CA HIS A 158 22.52 -10.78 6.52
C HIS A 158 21.46 -9.83 7.10
N LEU A 159 20.75 -9.14 6.21
CA LEU A 159 19.96 -7.93 6.47
C LEU A 159 18.55 -8.27 6.98
N LEU A 160 18.07 -7.60 8.04
CA LEU A 160 16.77 -7.88 8.70
C LEU A 160 15.93 -6.63 9.01
N GLY A 161 14.61 -6.85 9.08
CA GLY A 161 13.48 -5.91 9.29
C GLY A 161 12.35 -6.64 10.05
N TYR A 162 11.53 -6.07 10.94
CA TYR A 162 11.41 -4.70 11.46
C TYR A 162 10.54 -4.71 12.75
N ASP A 163 10.95 -4.15 13.91
CA ASP A 163 10.07 -4.11 15.12
C ASP A 163 10.01 -2.76 15.87
N ALA A 164 10.69 -1.70 15.41
CA ALA A 164 10.67 -0.39 16.07
C ALA A 164 9.67 0.60 15.43
N ALA A 165 8.67 1.00 16.22
CA ALA A 165 7.99 2.29 16.12
C ALA A 165 8.53 3.19 17.24
N VAL A 166 9.56 3.96 16.92
CA VAL A 166 10.09 5.09 17.70
C VAL A 166 10.26 6.22 16.67
N ASP A 167 9.89 7.45 17.03
CA ASP A 167 10.04 8.61 16.15
C ASP A 167 11.54 8.87 15.90
N ASP A 168 11.89 9.22 14.66
CA ASP A 168 13.18 9.86 14.32
C ASP A 168 12.93 10.88 13.21
N GLU A 169 13.49 12.08 13.40
CA GLU A 169 13.46 13.18 12.42
C GLU A 169 14.69 13.10 11.51
N GLU A 170 14.63 12.32 10.43
CA GLU A 170 15.63 12.39 9.35
C GLU A 170 14.95 12.25 7.97
N GLU A 171 15.21 13.20 7.06
CA GLU A 171 14.67 13.23 5.69
C GLU A 171 15.42 12.22 4.80
N ASP A 172 15.06 10.94 4.85
CA ASP A 172 15.55 9.93 3.91
C ASP A 172 14.81 10.01 2.56
N GLU A 173 15.49 10.51 1.53
CA GLU A 173 15.09 10.35 0.11
C GLU A 173 15.44 8.93 -0.38
N GLU A 174 14.58 7.94 -0.15
CA GLU A 174 14.77 6.59 -0.71
C GLU A 174 14.13 6.39 -2.09
N GLU A 175 14.92 5.84 -3.02
CA GLU A 175 14.49 5.44 -4.36
C GLU A 175 13.79 4.07 -4.32
N ASP A 176 12.48 4.04 -4.52
CA ASP A 176 11.75 2.78 -4.73
C ASP A 176 12.27 2.05 -5.98
N ALA A 177 12.64 0.77 -5.82
CA ALA A 177 13.06 -0.11 -6.91
C ALA A 177 11.88 -0.93 -7.46
N ASP A 178 11.65 -0.84 -8.78
CA ASP A 178 10.54 -1.53 -9.44
C ASP A 178 10.65 -3.06 -9.37
N TRP A 179 9.51 -3.69 -9.09
CA TRP A 179 9.27 -5.11 -9.31
C TRP A 179 8.20 -5.25 -10.41
N GLU A 180 8.64 -5.42 -11.65
CA GLU A 180 7.76 -5.72 -12.78
C GLU A 180 7.24 -7.17 -12.67
N ASP A 181 5.94 -7.32 -12.37
CA ASP A 181 5.29 -8.64 -12.26
C ASP A 181 4.70 -9.03 -13.62
N GLY A 182 5.51 -9.70 -14.44
CA GLY A 182 5.20 -10.06 -15.83
C GLY A 182 4.66 -11.49 -16.00
N ALA A 183 3.34 -11.68 -15.85
CA ALA A 183 2.60 -12.83 -16.39
C ALA A 183 1.12 -12.44 -16.57
N GLY A 184 0.44 -12.68 -17.69
CA GLY A 184 0.67 -13.72 -18.69
C GLY A 184 -0.66 -14.45 -18.89
N VAL A 185 -1.57 -13.83 -19.67
CA VAL A 185 -2.96 -14.30 -19.81
C VAL A 185 -3.02 -15.55 -20.68
N GLY A 186 -3.06 -16.72 -20.05
CA GLY A 186 -3.37 -17.99 -20.70
C GLY A 186 -4.88 -18.24 -20.70
N ASN A 187 -5.55 -18.01 -21.84
CA ASN A 187 -6.93 -18.43 -22.04
C ASN A 187 -7.00 -19.96 -22.17
N GLY A 188 -7.86 -20.59 -21.36
CA GLY A 188 -8.33 -21.95 -21.56
C GLY A 188 -9.85 -21.95 -21.46
N SER A 189 -10.54 -22.03 -22.59
CA SER A 189 -12.00 -22.06 -22.66
C SER A 189 -12.51 -23.48 -22.81
N ASP A 190 -13.46 -23.89 -21.96
CA ASP A 190 -14.31 -25.04 -22.21
C ASP A 190 -15.04 -24.88 -23.56
N THR A 191 -15.09 -25.95 -24.34
CA THR A 191 -16.16 -26.21 -25.32
C THR A 191 -16.30 -27.71 -25.47
N GLY A 192 -17.51 -28.24 -25.29
CA GLY A 192 -17.86 -29.61 -25.63
C GLY A 192 -18.82 -29.65 -26.81
N GLY A 193 -18.90 -30.79 -27.51
CA GLY A 193 -20.01 -31.07 -28.42
C GLY A 193 -19.67 -31.90 -29.67
N SER A 194 -20.12 -33.17 -29.65
CA SER A 194 -20.63 -33.95 -30.79
C SER A 194 -19.66 -34.49 -31.86
N ASP A 195 -19.44 -35.81 -31.74
CA ASP A 195 -19.62 -36.83 -32.78
C ASP A 195 -18.91 -36.71 -34.15
N THR A 196 -17.92 -37.56 -34.37
CA THR A 196 -17.72 -38.25 -35.66
C THR A 196 -17.13 -39.64 -35.43
N SER A 197 -17.73 -40.66 -36.04
CA SER A 197 -17.33 -42.05 -35.91
C SER A 197 -16.05 -42.35 -36.70
N GLY A 198 -14.95 -42.66 -36.02
CA GLY A 198 -13.69 -43.11 -36.61
C GLY A 198 -13.10 -44.27 -35.80
N SER A 199 -13.14 -45.48 -36.34
CA SER A 199 -12.64 -46.70 -35.70
C SER A 199 -11.12 -46.81 -35.86
N GLU A 200 -10.35 -46.12 -35.01
CA GLU A 200 -8.93 -46.38 -34.84
C GLU A 200 -8.62 -46.64 -33.36
N SER A 201 -7.84 -47.69 -33.10
CA SER A 201 -7.56 -48.20 -31.76
C SER A 201 -6.51 -47.35 -31.05
N GLU A 202 -6.95 -46.26 -30.44
CA GLU A 202 -6.18 -45.56 -29.40
C GLU A 202 -5.87 -46.56 -28.26
N PRO A 203 -4.63 -46.62 -27.75
CA PRO A 203 -4.34 -47.39 -26.56
C PRO A 203 -5.05 -46.75 -25.37
N GLU A 204 -5.88 -47.51 -24.64
CA GLU A 204 -6.39 -47.11 -23.34
C GLU A 204 -5.23 -47.00 -22.33
N ASP A 205 -4.47 -45.90 -22.37
CA ASP A 205 -3.60 -45.49 -21.27
C ASP A 205 -4.49 -44.93 -20.15
N SER A 206 -5.35 -45.81 -19.63
CA SER A 206 -6.14 -45.57 -18.44
C SER A 206 -5.15 -45.45 -17.29
N LEU A 207 -4.67 -44.22 -17.07
CA LEU A 207 -3.78 -43.85 -15.98
C LEU A 207 -4.47 -44.14 -14.65
N GLN A 208 -4.37 -45.40 -14.23
CA GLN A 208 -5.08 -45.92 -13.08
C GLN A 208 -4.39 -45.38 -11.84
N TRP A 209 -4.83 -44.21 -11.38
CA TRP A 209 -4.23 -43.53 -10.25
C TRP A 209 -4.27 -44.44 -9.03
N THR A 210 -3.09 -44.89 -8.59
CA THR A 210 -2.91 -45.64 -7.36
C THR A 210 -3.47 -44.85 -6.17
N ALA A 211 -3.86 -45.55 -5.11
CA ALA A 211 -4.37 -44.91 -3.89
C ALA A 211 -3.38 -43.85 -3.34
N GLU A 212 -2.08 -44.11 -3.48
CA GLU A 212 -0.99 -43.19 -3.13
C GLU A 212 -0.98 -41.93 -4.01
N LYS A 213 -1.07 -42.06 -5.34
CA LYS A 213 -1.19 -40.90 -6.26
C LYS A 213 -2.44 -40.07 -5.94
N LYS A 214 -3.58 -40.71 -5.63
CA LYS A 214 -4.81 -40.05 -5.15
C LYS A 214 -4.60 -39.32 -3.81
N LYS A 215 -3.87 -39.91 -2.86
CA LYS A 215 -3.55 -39.30 -1.55
C LYS A 215 -2.63 -38.09 -1.73
N ALA A 216 -1.53 -38.25 -2.48
CA ALA A 216 -0.56 -37.19 -2.77
C ALA A 216 -1.20 -35.99 -3.47
N PHE A 217 -2.02 -36.23 -4.50
CA PHE A 217 -2.78 -35.16 -5.18
C PHE A 217 -3.74 -34.42 -4.24
N ARG A 218 -4.49 -35.14 -3.39
CA ARG A 218 -5.40 -34.51 -2.41
C ARG A 218 -4.64 -33.64 -1.41
N ILE A 219 -3.46 -34.07 -0.95
CA ILE A 219 -2.58 -33.28 -0.09
C ILE A 219 -2.08 -32.03 -0.84
N GLN A 220 -1.53 -32.20 -2.04
CA GLN A 220 -1.02 -31.11 -2.87
C GLN A 220 -2.08 -30.04 -3.13
N VAL A 221 -3.30 -30.43 -3.54
CA VAL A 221 -4.42 -29.51 -3.79
C VAL A 221 -4.82 -28.73 -2.53
N ARG A 222 -4.77 -29.35 -1.34
CA ARG A 222 -5.05 -28.68 -0.06
C ARG A 222 -3.96 -27.68 0.30
N VAL A 223 -2.70 -28.10 0.24
CA VAL A 223 -1.55 -27.23 0.52
C VAL A 223 -1.53 -26.03 -0.45
N ASP A 224 -1.75 -26.26 -1.74
CA ASP A 224 -1.83 -25.19 -2.74
C ASP A 224 -3.06 -24.29 -2.57
N ALA A 225 -4.17 -24.81 -2.04
CA ALA A 225 -5.32 -23.97 -1.67
C ALA A 225 -4.99 -23.05 -0.47
N VAL A 226 -4.28 -23.54 0.54
CA VAL A 226 -3.83 -22.72 1.69
C VAL A 226 -2.76 -21.72 1.28
N ARG A 227 -1.75 -22.13 0.50
CA ARG A 227 -0.71 -21.22 -0.02
C ARG A 227 -1.30 -20.12 -0.89
N ARG A 228 -2.26 -20.41 -1.78
CA ARG A 228 -3.04 -19.38 -2.49
C ARG A 228 -3.91 -18.54 -1.56
N ALA A 229 -4.37 -19.08 -0.42
CA ALA A 229 -5.13 -18.31 0.57
C ALA A 229 -4.27 -17.25 1.26
N GLU A 230 -3.06 -17.61 1.66
CA GLU A 230 -2.11 -16.68 2.28
C GLU A 230 -1.47 -15.74 1.24
N GLY A 231 -1.16 -16.23 0.04
CA GLY A 231 -0.60 -15.46 -1.08
C GLY A 231 -1.50 -14.31 -1.57
N ASN A 232 -2.82 -14.46 -1.49
CA ASN A 232 -3.79 -13.42 -1.88
C ASN A 232 -3.88 -12.23 -0.88
N ARG A 233 -2.96 -12.11 0.09
CA ARG A 233 -2.97 -11.01 1.04
C ARG A 233 -2.31 -9.74 0.48
N ARG A 234 -2.76 -8.59 1.00
CA ARG A 234 -2.08 -7.30 0.80
C ARG A 234 -0.60 -7.43 1.19
N ALA A 235 0.30 -6.75 0.48
CA ALA A 235 1.76 -6.85 0.66
C ALA A 235 2.22 -6.68 2.13
N GLY A 236 1.64 -5.74 2.88
CA GLY A 236 1.92 -5.57 4.32
C GLY A 236 1.52 -6.78 5.18
N GLY A 237 0.47 -7.50 4.79
CA GLY A 237 0.03 -8.76 5.42
C GLY A 237 0.96 -9.93 5.10
N LEU A 238 1.50 -10.01 3.88
CA LEU A 238 2.55 -10.97 3.51
C LEU A 238 3.85 -10.70 4.28
N LYS A 239 4.30 -9.44 4.33
CA LYS A 239 5.47 -9.01 5.11
C LYS A 239 5.31 -9.36 6.60
N THR A 240 4.12 -9.15 7.16
CA THR A 240 3.79 -9.54 8.55
C THR A 240 3.86 -11.06 8.71
N GLN A 241 3.22 -11.85 7.83
CA GLN A 241 3.25 -13.31 7.93
C GLN A 241 4.67 -13.87 7.87
N ASN A 242 5.51 -13.36 6.96
CA ASN A 242 6.92 -13.75 6.87
C ASN A 242 7.73 -13.40 8.13
N ALA A 243 7.39 -12.30 8.82
CA ALA A 243 7.97 -12.00 10.12
C ALA A 243 7.53 -13.00 11.20
N MET A 244 6.25 -13.39 11.25
CA MET A 244 5.76 -14.37 12.22
C MET A 244 6.36 -15.77 11.97
N VAL A 245 6.52 -16.19 10.70
CA VAL A 245 7.19 -17.46 10.34
C VAL A 245 8.65 -17.48 10.82
N ARG A 246 9.37 -16.36 10.75
CA ARG A 246 10.74 -16.26 11.29
C ARG A 246 10.75 -16.35 12.82
N ALA A 247 9.83 -15.68 13.50
CA ALA A 247 9.71 -15.76 14.96
C ALA A 247 9.36 -17.19 15.43
N TRP A 248 8.49 -17.91 14.71
CA TRP A 248 8.22 -19.33 14.97
C TRP A 248 9.47 -20.20 14.78
N LYS A 249 10.21 -20.03 13.68
CA LYS A 249 11.42 -20.82 13.42
C LYS A 249 12.51 -20.62 14.47
N GLU A 250 12.70 -19.39 14.95
CA GLU A 250 13.66 -19.09 16.02
C GLU A 250 13.25 -19.73 17.35
N PHE A 251 11.97 -19.68 17.70
CA PHE A 251 11.43 -20.41 18.84
C PHE A 251 11.69 -21.92 18.70
N VAL A 252 11.36 -22.51 17.55
CA VAL A 252 11.58 -23.95 17.28
C VAL A 252 13.05 -24.32 17.41
N GLU A 253 13.98 -23.55 16.84
CA GLU A 253 15.43 -23.78 16.96
C GLU A 253 15.89 -23.80 18.43
N ILE A 254 15.41 -22.86 19.25
CA ILE A 254 15.76 -22.77 20.67
C ILE A 254 15.16 -23.93 21.47
N TYR A 255 13.88 -24.26 21.27
CA TYR A 255 13.16 -25.22 22.12
C TYR A 255 13.43 -26.67 21.72
N LEU A 256 13.69 -26.96 20.44
CA LEU A 256 14.24 -28.26 20.00
C LEU A 256 15.62 -28.52 20.62
N ALA A 257 16.50 -27.52 20.60
CA ALA A 257 17.85 -27.65 21.16
C ALA A 257 17.86 -27.90 22.68
N ARG A 258 16.76 -27.61 23.38
CA ARG A 258 16.55 -27.91 24.80
C ARG A 258 15.79 -29.21 25.07
N GLY A 259 15.17 -29.81 24.06
CA GLY A 259 14.26 -30.94 24.23
C GLY A 259 12.94 -30.56 24.92
N GLU A 260 12.49 -29.31 24.80
CA GLU A 260 11.20 -28.85 25.33
C GLU A 260 10.04 -29.07 24.33
N ILE A 261 10.36 -29.29 23.05
CA ILE A 261 9.44 -29.73 21.98
C ILE A 261 10.14 -30.79 21.13
N ASP A 262 9.36 -31.66 20.46
CA ASP A 262 9.89 -32.78 19.68
C ASP A 262 10.15 -32.45 18.19
N ASP A 263 9.36 -31.55 17.61
CA ASP A 263 9.42 -31.17 16.19
C ASP A 263 8.91 -29.73 15.92
N ASP A 264 8.71 -29.36 14.65
CA ASP A 264 8.21 -28.04 14.25
C ASP A 264 6.66 -27.97 14.10
N ILE A 265 5.95 -29.03 14.49
CA ILE A 265 4.49 -29.11 14.43
C ILE A 265 3.88 -28.26 15.54
N ILE A 266 2.93 -27.40 15.17
CA ILE A 266 2.22 -26.56 16.12
C ILE A 266 1.10 -27.38 16.77
N ASP A 267 1.27 -27.73 18.02
CA ASP A 267 0.28 -28.35 18.89
C ASP A 267 0.03 -27.49 20.14
N GLU A 268 -0.86 -27.93 21.03
CA GLU A 268 -1.21 -27.20 22.24
C GLU A 268 0.02 -26.88 23.12
N ILE A 269 0.93 -27.84 23.31
CA ILE A 269 2.12 -27.67 24.16
C ILE A 269 3.08 -26.65 23.55
N SER A 270 3.47 -26.86 22.29
CA SER A 270 4.38 -25.95 21.59
C SER A 270 3.79 -24.54 21.41
N LEU A 271 2.46 -24.41 21.27
CA LEU A 271 1.80 -23.10 21.17
C LEU A 271 1.71 -22.38 22.52
N LEU A 272 1.49 -23.09 23.64
CA LEU A 272 1.56 -22.51 24.99
C LEU A 272 2.97 -21.99 25.30
N LEU A 273 4.01 -22.80 25.03
CA LEU A 273 5.42 -22.40 25.17
C LEU A 273 5.76 -21.20 24.26
N TYR A 274 5.21 -21.15 23.04
CA TYR A 274 5.41 -20.03 22.13
C TYR A 274 4.73 -18.74 22.59
N ILE A 275 3.54 -18.83 23.21
CA ILE A 275 2.86 -17.67 23.82
C ILE A 275 3.73 -17.08 24.94
N GLU A 276 4.28 -17.92 25.82
CA GLU A 276 5.17 -17.50 26.90
C GLU A 276 6.49 -16.90 26.38
N TYR A 277 7.16 -17.59 25.45
CA TYR A 277 8.35 -17.07 24.76
C TYR A 277 8.08 -15.70 24.12
N CYS A 278 6.92 -15.51 23.50
CA CYS A 278 6.55 -14.23 22.90
C CYS A 278 6.23 -13.14 23.92
N ALA A 279 5.71 -13.48 25.10
CA ALA A 279 5.36 -12.54 26.17
C ALA A 279 6.58 -12.03 26.94
N GLU A 280 7.57 -12.89 27.17
CA GLU A 280 8.76 -12.54 27.97
C GLU A 280 9.99 -12.12 27.15
N ARG A 281 9.99 -12.32 25.81
CA ARG A 281 11.05 -11.76 24.97
C ARG A 281 10.93 -10.23 24.85
N PRO A 282 12.05 -9.51 24.64
CA PRO A 282 11.99 -8.08 24.36
C PRO A 282 11.37 -7.74 23.00
N LYS A 283 10.97 -6.46 22.82
CA LYS A 283 10.74 -5.91 21.48
C LYS A 283 12.07 -5.94 20.71
N ARG A 284 12.00 -6.04 19.38
CA ARG A 284 13.22 -5.98 18.54
C ARG A 284 13.38 -4.62 17.89
N THR A 285 14.60 -4.31 17.50
CA THR A 285 14.90 -3.18 16.63
C THR A 285 14.43 -3.48 15.22
N ARG A 286 14.57 -2.50 14.31
CA ARG A 286 14.43 -2.76 12.87
C ARG A 286 15.31 -3.96 12.44
N LYS A 287 16.51 -4.11 12.99
CA LYS A 287 17.49 -5.14 12.61
C LYS A 287 17.28 -6.51 13.26
N GLY A 288 16.17 -6.73 13.97
CA GLY A 288 15.90 -7.99 14.68
C GLY A 288 16.67 -8.17 15.99
N VAL A 289 17.45 -7.16 16.41
CA VAL A 289 18.18 -7.17 17.69
C VAL A 289 17.24 -6.80 18.83
N ASP A 290 17.21 -7.56 19.91
CA ASP A 290 16.41 -7.26 21.10
C ASP A 290 16.73 -5.88 21.70
N ILE A 291 15.70 -5.19 22.19
CA ILE A 291 15.79 -3.89 22.87
C ILE A 291 15.64 -4.13 24.38
N PRO A 292 16.74 -4.09 25.16
CA PRO A 292 16.70 -4.43 26.59
C PRO A 292 15.68 -3.59 27.37
N GLY A 293 15.00 -4.22 28.33
CA GLY A 293 14.00 -3.58 29.20
C GLY A 293 12.65 -3.29 28.53
N THR A 294 12.41 -3.73 27.30
CA THR A 294 11.10 -3.61 26.62
C THR A 294 10.36 -4.95 26.60
N PHE A 295 9.05 -4.92 26.36
CA PHE A 295 8.19 -6.11 26.25
C PHE A 295 7.30 -6.06 25.02
N VAL A 296 6.91 -7.22 24.49
CA VAL A 296 6.00 -7.31 23.34
C VAL A 296 4.57 -6.92 23.76
N GLY A 297 4.02 -5.87 23.15
CA GLY A 297 2.66 -5.39 23.47
C GLY A 297 1.55 -6.30 22.96
N ALA A 298 0.37 -6.25 23.59
CA ALA A 298 -0.78 -7.14 23.35
C ALA A 298 -1.20 -7.27 21.86
N SER A 299 -1.19 -6.17 21.10
CA SER A 299 -1.51 -6.18 19.66
C SER A 299 -0.50 -6.98 18.83
N HIS A 300 0.76 -7.05 19.28
CA HIS A 300 1.80 -7.86 18.64
C HIS A 300 1.72 -9.33 19.11
N LEU A 301 1.49 -9.61 20.40
CA LEU A 301 1.20 -10.97 20.87
C LEU A 301 0.07 -11.63 20.07
N LYS A 302 -1.03 -10.91 19.86
CA LYS A 302 -2.14 -11.33 18.99
C LYS A 302 -1.69 -11.66 17.55
N LYS A 303 -0.79 -10.86 16.96
CA LYS A 303 -0.24 -11.12 15.60
C LYS A 303 0.63 -12.37 15.55
N LEU A 304 1.47 -12.59 16.56
CA LEU A 304 2.35 -13.78 16.66
C LEU A 304 1.51 -15.05 16.79
N PHE A 305 0.54 -15.06 17.71
CA PHE A 305 -0.40 -16.16 17.90
C PHE A 305 -1.18 -16.52 16.62
N PHE A 306 -1.86 -15.55 15.99
CA PHE A 306 -2.55 -15.81 14.72
C PHE A 306 -1.59 -16.07 13.54
N GLY A 307 -0.32 -15.68 13.66
CA GLY A 307 0.76 -16.04 12.74
C GLY A 307 1.08 -17.53 12.78
N ALA A 308 1.27 -18.08 13.98
CA ALA A 308 1.46 -19.51 14.22
C ALA A 308 0.26 -20.33 13.75
N LEU A 309 -0.98 -19.96 14.09
CA LEU A 309 -2.17 -20.68 13.63
C LEU A 309 -2.32 -20.78 12.09
N ARG A 310 -1.68 -19.90 11.32
CA ARG A 310 -1.63 -20.01 9.84
C ARG A 310 -0.58 -21.01 9.36
N ILE A 311 0.56 -21.11 10.05
CA ILE A 311 1.55 -22.17 9.83
C ILE A 311 0.88 -23.52 10.13
N ARG A 312 0.14 -23.61 11.25
CA ARG A 312 -0.63 -24.81 11.58
C ARG A 312 -1.65 -25.17 10.51
N LYS A 313 -2.34 -24.19 9.94
CA LYS A 313 -3.27 -24.41 8.81
C LYS A 313 -2.58 -25.00 7.56
N GLU A 314 -1.30 -24.68 7.31
CA GLU A 314 -0.51 -25.33 6.26
C GLU A 314 -0.13 -26.77 6.66
N GLN A 315 0.20 -27.02 7.94
CA GLN A 315 0.47 -28.35 8.48
C GLN A 315 -0.77 -29.27 8.42
N ASP A 316 -1.95 -28.82 8.85
CA ASP A 316 -3.22 -29.58 8.74
C ASP A 316 -3.63 -29.86 7.27
N ALA A 317 -3.23 -28.99 6.34
CA ALA A 317 -3.45 -29.21 4.91
C ALA A 317 -2.50 -30.27 4.33
N ALA A 318 -1.29 -30.37 4.87
CA ALA A 318 -0.30 -31.39 4.53
C ALA A 318 -0.64 -32.75 5.15
N ASP A 319 -0.94 -32.78 6.45
CA ASP A 319 -1.42 -33.95 7.18
C ASP A 319 -2.70 -33.63 7.99
N PRO A 320 -3.87 -34.04 7.50
CA PRO A 320 -5.15 -33.84 8.18
C PRO A 320 -5.30 -34.62 9.50
N THR A 321 -4.45 -35.61 9.76
CA THR A 321 -4.55 -36.42 10.99
C THR A 321 -4.03 -35.66 12.22
N LEU A 322 -3.18 -34.65 12.00
CA LEU A 322 -2.68 -33.77 13.06
C LEU A 322 -3.81 -33.10 13.84
N ALA A 323 -4.92 -32.73 13.20
CA ALA A 323 -6.06 -32.09 13.87
C ALA A 323 -6.73 -32.98 14.94
N LEU A 324 -6.58 -34.30 14.81
CA LEU A 324 -7.09 -35.28 15.77
C LEU A 324 -6.01 -35.77 16.75
N GLN A 325 -4.78 -35.96 16.27
CA GLN A 325 -3.70 -36.55 17.07
C GLN A 325 -2.94 -35.54 17.93
N ARG A 326 -2.78 -34.31 17.42
CA ARG A 326 -2.03 -33.22 18.05
C ARG A 326 -2.79 -31.91 17.88
N PRO A 327 -3.90 -31.71 18.61
CA PRO A 327 -4.69 -30.49 18.52
C PRO A 327 -3.85 -29.26 18.88
N ALA A 328 -4.04 -28.16 18.16
CA ALA A 328 -3.26 -26.94 18.34
C ALA A 328 -3.95 -25.88 19.22
N VAL A 329 -5.26 -25.98 19.41
CA VAL A 329 -6.05 -24.99 20.16
C VAL A 329 -7.01 -25.68 21.12
N SER A 330 -7.08 -25.13 22.32
CA SER A 330 -7.99 -25.49 23.41
C SER A 330 -8.48 -24.22 24.09
N VAL A 331 -9.38 -24.34 25.07
CA VAL A 331 -9.76 -23.20 25.92
C VAL A 331 -8.54 -22.63 26.65
N PHE A 332 -7.64 -23.50 27.14
CA PHE A 332 -6.42 -23.10 27.84
C PHE A 332 -5.46 -22.28 26.96
N VAL A 333 -5.33 -22.64 25.68
CA VAL A 333 -4.54 -21.86 24.70
C VAL A 333 -5.11 -20.45 24.51
N TYR A 334 -6.44 -20.32 24.42
CA TYR A 334 -7.10 -19.02 24.27
C TYR A 334 -7.03 -18.17 25.54
N ASP A 335 -7.17 -18.79 26.72
CA ASP A 335 -7.01 -18.11 28.00
C ASP A 335 -5.55 -17.68 28.23
N ALA A 336 -4.56 -18.51 27.88
CA ALA A 336 -3.14 -18.17 28.00
C ALA A 336 -2.76 -16.93 27.17
N ILE A 337 -3.15 -16.88 25.87
CA ILE A 337 -2.88 -15.68 25.05
C ILE A 337 -3.64 -14.46 25.57
N LYS A 338 -4.85 -14.64 26.11
CA LYS A 338 -5.63 -13.54 26.70
C LYS A 338 -4.95 -13.00 27.96
N CYS A 339 -4.58 -13.85 28.91
CA CYS A 339 -3.84 -13.47 30.12
C CYS A 339 -2.54 -12.73 29.78
N ARG A 340 -1.72 -13.25 28.85
CA ARG A 340 -0.48 -12.55 28.43
C ARG A 340 -0.75 -11.23 27.70
N MET A 341 -1.88 -11.10 26.99
CA MET A 341 -2.32 -9.81 26.43
C MET A 341 -2.76 -8.82 27.51
N ASP A 342 -3.50 -9.28 28.54
CA ASP A 342 -3.95 -8.45 29.66
C ASP A 342 -2.75 -8.00 30.52
N GLU A 343 -1.81 -8.90 30.84
CA GLU A 343 -0.51 -8.56 31.46
C GLU A 343 0.26 -7.51 30.65
N ALA A 344 0.32 -7.65 29.33
CA ALA A 344 1.00 -6.67 28.48
C ALA A 344 0.30 -5.30 28.50
N LEU A 345 -1.04 -5.25 28.64
CA LEU A 345 -1.78 -4.01 28.84
C LEU A 345 -1.55 -3.42 30.24
N GLU A 346 -1.43 -4.25 31.28
CA GLU A 346 -1.10 -3.80 32.64
C GLU A 346 0.34 -3.27 32.75
N ARG A 347 1.32 -3.92 32.11
CA ARG A 347 2.70 -3.42 32.01
C ARG A 347 2.73 -2.00 31.41
N VAL A 348 1.93 -1.74 30.37
CA VAL A 348 1.77 -0.39 29.79
C VAL A 348 1.04 0.57 30.74
N ARG A 349 -0.09 0.14 31.33
CA ARG A 349 -0.87 0.96 32.29
C ARG A 349 -0.04 1.44 33.48
N ASN A 350 0.83 0.58 33.99
CA ASN A 350 1.68 0.84 35.15
C ASN A 350 2.98 1.59 34.79
N GLY A 351 3.17 2.02 33.54
CA GLY A 351 4.40 2.70 33.09
C GLY A 351 5.66 1.82 33.15
N LEU A 352 5.50 0.50 33.15
CA LEU A 352 6.60 -0.48 33.24
C LEU A 352 7.24 -0.75 31.87
N VAL A 353 6.76 -0.12 30.80
CA VAL A 353 7.36 -0.16 29.46
C VAL A 353 8.14 1.14 29.25
N PRO A 354 9.49 1.12 29.19
CA PRO A 354 10.29 2.32 28.99
C PRO A 354 9.91 3.04 27.69
N ASN A 355 9.85 4.37 27.76
CA ASN A 355 9.43 5.28 26.69
C ASN A 355 7.96 5.14 26.24
N GLU A 356 7.12 4.44 27.00
CA GLU A 356 5.65 4.54 26.89
C GLU A 356 5.13 5.19 28.18
N ASP A 357 4.67 6.44 28.09
CA ASP A 357 4.00 7.09 29.22
C ASP A 357 2.81 6.24 29.67
N ALA A 358 2.55 6.24 30.99
CA ALA A 358 1.28 5.74 31.52
C ALA A 358 0.11 6.32 30.70
N PRO A 359 -0.89 5.51 30.33
CA PRO A 359 -1.90 5.89 29.36
C PRO A 359 -2.65 7.12 29.85
N ASP A 360 -2.42 8.24 29.15
CA ASP A 360 -3.16 9.47 29.35
C ASP A 360 -4.65 9.16 29.13
N ILE A 361 -5.41 9.17 30.23
CA ILE A 361 -6.84 8.90 30.26
C ILE A 361 -7.65 9.92 29.47
N ARG A 362 -7.05 11.06 29.11
CA ARG A 362 -7.66 12.07 28.24
C ARG A 362 -7.40 11.75 26.77
N ALA A 363 -6.17 11.36 26.42
CA ALA A 363 -5.76 11.14 25.03
C ALA A 363 -6.67 10.17 24.26
N ASN A 364 -7.21 10.64 23.14
CA ASN A 364 -8.10 9.90 22.25
C ASN A 364 -9.46 9.58 22.89
N THR A 365 -9.92 10.44 23.80
CA THR A 365 -11.26 10.40 24.39
C THR A 365 -11.93 11.77 24.25
N TRP A 366 -13.20 11.86 24.64
CA TRP A 366 -13.91 13.14 24.76
C TRP A 366 -13.23 14.15 25.70
N LEU A 367 -12.34 13.71 26.61
CA LEU A 367 -11.55 14.60 27.48
C LEU A 367 -10.33 15.22 26.78
N SER A 368 -9.90 14.72 25.62
CA SER A 368 -8.95 15.39 24.73
C SER A 368 -9.70 16.17 23.66
N GLU A 369 -10.50 17.16 24.07
CA GLU A 369 -11.22 18.03 23.15
C GLU A 369 -10.23 18.75 22.22
N VAL A 370 -10.29 18.43 20.93
CA VAL A 370 -9.54 19.15 19.89
C VAL A 370 -10.40 20.32 19.47
N THR A 371 -9.94 21.54 19.76
CA THR A 371 -10.74 22.74 19.49
C THR A 371 -10.85 23.02 17.99
N ASP A 372 -11.93 23.66 17.55
CA ASP A 372 -12.08 24.03 16.13
C ASP A 372 -10.88 24.89 15.65
N THR A 373 -10.34 25.79 16.48
CA THR A 373 -9.11 26.56 16.19
C THR A 373 -7.86 25.67 16.01
N GLN A 374 -7.76 24.54 16.73
CA GLN A 374 -6.69 23.57 16.49
C GLN A 374 -6.90 22.84 15.15
N LEU A 375 -8.14 22.50 14.79
CA LEU A 375 -8.45 21.86 13.51
C LEU A 375 -8.19 22.80 12.32
N GLU A 376 -8.52 24.08 12.44
CA GLU A 376 -8.18 25.12 11.47
C GLU A 376 -6.67 25.22 11.26
N ARG A 377 -5.88 25.28 12.35
CA ARG A 377 -4.40 25.30 12.28
C ARG A 377 -3.83 24.03 11.66
N ILE A 378 -4.40 22.86 11.95
CA ILE A 378 -4.01 21.59 11.32
C ILE A 378 -4.30 21.62 9.81
N GLY A 379 -5.48 22.12 9.40
CA GLY A 379 -5.83 22.32 7.99
C GLY A 379 -4.85 23.27 7.28
N GLN A 380 -4.49 24.38 7.92
CA GLN A 380 -3.46 25.31 7.46
C GLN A 380 -2.08 24.64 7.37
N GLY A 381 -1.73 23.77 8.31
CA GLY A 381 -0.48 23.00 8.30
C GLY A 381 -0.33 22.09 7.07
N PHE A 382 -1.41 21.53 6.54
CA PHE A 382 -1.37 20.84 5.25
C PHE A 382 -1.11 21.80 4.08
N LEU A 383 -1.79 22.95 4.05
CA LEU A 383 -1.64 23.95 2.98
C LEU A 383 -0.25 24.60 2.97
N ALA A 384 0.35 24.81 4.14
CA ALA A 384 1.68 25.41 4.34
C ALA A 384 2.87 24.53 3.89
N HIS A 385 2.62 23.32 3.37
CA HIS A 385 3.69 22.41 2.97
C HIS A 385 4.53 22.97 1.80
N ARG A 386 5.88 22.83 1.87
CA ARG A 386 6.85 23.38 0.88
C ARG A 386 6.73 22.87 -0.56
N HIS A 387 5.85 21.89 -0.82
CA HIS A 387 5.71 21.23 -2.11
C HIS A 387 4.22 21.16 -2.46
N VAL A 388 3.81 21.89 -3.50
CA VAL A 388 2.40 22.04 -3.94
C VAL A 388 1.66 20.70 -3.99
N ARG A 389 2.28 19.66 -4.57
CA ARG A 389 1.69 18.31 -4.63
C ARG A 389 1.29 17.78 -3.25
N LEU A 390 2.13 17.95 -2.24
CA LEU A 390 1.87 17.48 -0.88
C LEU A 390 0.88 18.38 -0.15
N SER A 391 0.85 19.69 -0.45
CA SER A 391 -0.20 20.59 0.05
C SER A 391 -1.58 20.18 -0.46
N VAL A 392 -1.70 19.95 -1.78
CA VAL A 392 -2.94 19.51 -2.44
C VAL A 392 -3.35 18.11 -1.96
N PHE A 393 -2.42 17.15 -1.93
CA PHE A 393 -2.72 15.77 -1.50
C PHE A 393 -3.05 15.70 0.00
N GLY A 394 -2.38 16.52 0.81
CA GLY A 394 -2.62 16.64 2.24
C GLY A 394 -3.98 17.23 2.55
N HIS A 395 -4.31 18.37 1.92
CA HIS A 395 -5.61 19.00 2.05
C HIS A 395 -6.74 18.07 1.56
N LEU A 396 -6.61 17.45 0.38
CA LEU A 396 -7.59 16.48 -0.09
C LEU A 396 -7.75 15.29 0.86
N SER A 397 -6.66 14.69 1.33
CA SER A 397 -6.71 13.57 2.27
C SER A 397 -7.37 13.94 3.60
N TRP A 398 -7.03 15.11 4.16
CA TRP A 398 -7.60 15.63 5.40
C TRP A 398 -9.10 15.87 5.26
N THR A 399 -9.50 16.67 4.27
CA THR A 399 -10.88 17.09 4.04
C THR A 399 -11.77 15.91 3.64
N ALA A 400 -11.30 15.02 2.74
CA ALA A 400 -12.05 13.83 2.35
C ALA A 400 -12.25 12.86 3.52
N GLN A 401 -11.25 12.65 4.38
CA GLN A 401 -11.41 11.78 5.56
C GLN A 401 -12.35 12.39 6.61
N HIS A 402 -12.37 13.72 6.77
CA HIS A 402 -13.39 14.39 7.58
C HIS A 402 -14.80 14.24 7.00
N ALA A 403 -14.98 14.46 5.70
CA ALA A 403 -16.30 14.43 5.06
C ALA A 403 -16.90 13.02 4.85
N SER A 404 -16.11 11.95 5.02
CA SER A 404 -16.55 10.56 4.79
C SER A 404 -16.28 9.60 5.95
N GLY A 405 -15.37 9.96 6.85
CA GLY A 405 -14.82 9.04 7.85
C GLY A 405 -13.86 8.01 7.28
N ASN A 406 -13.47 8.05 6.00
CA ASN A 406 -12.61 7.04 5.37
C ASN A 406 -11.30 6.78 6.11
N ARG A 407 -10.75 5.56 5.99
CA ARG A 407 -9.36 5.30 6.38
C ARG A 407 -8.41 5.80 5.30
N GLY A 408 -7.22 6.19 5.71
CA GLY A 408 -6.16 6.56 4.77
C GLY A 408 -5.69 5.41 3.87
N ASP A 409 -5.88 4.13 4.21
CA ASP A 409 -5.62 3.02 3.27
C ASP A 409 -6.75 2.83 2.25
N ASP A 410 -8.00 2.97 2.66
CA ASP A 410 -9.16 2.95 1.75
C ASP A 410 -9.09 4.11 0.74
N PHE A 411 -8.83 5.35 1.18
CA PHE A 411 -8.79 6.52 0.30
C PHE A 411 -7.59 6.53 -0.67
N ARG A 412 -6.45 5.93 -0.29
CA ARG A 412 -5.32 5.71 -1.21
C ARG A 412 -5.54 4.59 -2.22
N ALA A 413 -6.43 3.63 -1.93
CA ALA A 413 -6.77 2.57 -2.87
C ALA A 413 -7.70 3.06 -3.99
N LEU A 414 -8.53 4.06 -3.70
CA LEU A 414 -9.53 4.63 -4.61
C LEU A 414 -8.90 5.13 -5.93
N LYS A 415 -9.53 4.75 -7.05
CA LYS A 415 -9.14 5.19 -8.39
C LYS A 415 -9.93 6.43 -8.84
N LEU A 416 -9.37 7.21 -9.77
CA LEU A 416 -10.10 8.32 -10.40
C LEU A 416 -11.38 7.82 -11.09
N ALA A 417 -11.30 6.70 -11.80
CA ALA A 417 -12.43 6.07 -12.47
C ALA A 417 -13.50 5.48 -11.52
N GLU A 418 -13.22 5.44 -10.21
CA GLU A 418 -14.15 5.00 -9.17
C GLU A 418 -14.84 6.18 -8.47
N LEU A 419 -14.49 7.43 -8.83
CA LEU A 419 -15.23 8.64 -8.49
C LEU A 419 -16.29 8.92 -9.57
N GLN A 420 -17.55 9.08 -9.16
CA GLN A 420 -18.67 9.38 -10.05
C GLN A 420 -19.56 10.46 -9.45
N SER A 421 -20.03 11.40 -10.27
CA SER A 421 -21.06 12.36 -9.86
C SER A 421 -22.40 11.64 -9.68
N HIS A 422 -23.16 12.05 -8.68
CA HIS A 422 -24.47 11.49 -8.36
C HIS A 422 -25.34 12.53 -7.64
N VAL A 423 -26.66 12.41 -7.77
CA VAL A 423 -27.62 13.23 -7.02
C VAL A 423 -28.27 12.38 -5.94
N LEU A 424 -27.82 12.55 -4.69
CA LEU A 424 -28.38 11.89 -3.53
C LEU A 424 -29.61 12.67 -3.03
N LEU A 425 -30.74 12.00 -2.85
CA LEU A 425 -31.89 12.61 -2.18
C LEU A 425 -31.62 12.73 -0.67
N HIS A 426 -31.93 13.89 -0.09
CA HIS A 426 -31.95 14.14 1.36
C HIS A 426 -32.88 13.14 2.10
N PRO A 427 -32.76 12.93 3.43
CA PRO A 427 -33.68 12.10 4.21
C PRO A 427 -35.16 12.47 4.06
N ASP A 428 -35.48 13.75 3.78
CA ASP A 428 -36.83 14.24 3.47
C ASP A 428 -37.44 13.66 2.17
N ARG A 429 -36.61 13.00 1.33
CA ARG A 429 -36.95 12.42 0.02
C ARG A 429 -37.38 13.44 -1.07
N ARG A 430 -37.08 14.72 -0.88
CA ARG A 430 -37.45 15.84 -1.76
C ARG A 430 -36.25 16.67 -2.19
N THR A 431 -35.33 16.95 -1.27
CA THR A 431 -34.21 17.85 -1.53
C THR A 431 -33.09 17.11 -2.26
N ALA A 432 -32.68 17.64 -3.42
CA ALA A 432 -31.61 17.08 -4.23
C ALA A 432 -30.24 17.59 -3.75
N MET A 433 -29.36 16.65 -3.39
CA MET A 433 -28.00 16.93 -2.92
C MET A 433 -27.01 16.43 -3.97
N GLU A 434 -26.19 17.33 -4.49
CA GLU A 434 -25.07 16.95 -5.34
C GLU A 434 -24.02 16.20 -4.53
N SER A 435 -23.50 15.12 -5.10
CA SER A 435 -22.62 14.20 -4.41
C SER A 435 -21.58 13.59 -5.36
N ILE A 436 -20.45 13.18 -4.79
CA ILE A 436 -19.46 12.35 -5.46
C ILE A 436 -19.47 10.99 -4.75
N LEU A 437 -19.81 9.93 -5.48
CA LEU A 437 -19.67 8.55 -5.03
C LEU A 437 -18.24 8.07 -5.31
N GLY A 438 -17.56 7.54 -4.30
CA GLY A 438 -16.28 6.85 -4.44
C GLY A 438 -16.46 5.36 -4.19
N LEU A 439 -16.34 4.51 -5.21
CA LEU A 439 -16.44 3.06 -5.04
C LEU A 439 -15.18 2.52 -4.33
N GLN A 440 -15.30 2.15 -3.06
CA GLN A 440 -14.21 1.55 -2.29
C GLN A 440 -14.00 0.06 -2.59
N GLY A 441 -15.07 -0.62 -3.01
CA GLY A 441 -15.00 -2.03 -3.38
C GLY A 441 -16.34 -2.61 -3.83
N GLU A 442 -16.34 -3.22 -5.01
CA GLU A 442 -17.33 -4.23 -5.39
C GLU A 442 -16.84 -5.60 -4.92
N GLU A 443 -17.31 -6.08 -3.78
CA GLU A 443 -17.12 -7.49 -3.37
C GLU A 443 -18.13 -8.43 -4.07
N LYS A 444 -18.39 -8.24 -5.37
CA LYS A 444 -19.11 -9.22 -6.19
C LYS A 444 -18.32 -10.53 -6.21
N ALA A 445 -18.79 -11.51 -5.44
CA ALA A 445 -18.41 -12.93 -5.46
C ALA A 445 -17.00 -13.18 -6.02
N GLY A 446 -15.98 -12.77 -5.27
CA GLY A 446 -14.59 -13.06 -5.64
C GLY A 446 -14.36 -14.57 -5.86
N LYS A 447 -13.29 -14.94 -6.56
CA LYS A 447 -12.95 -16.31 -7.07
C LYS A 447 -12.88 -17.47 -6.03
N ARG A 448 -13.36 -17.26 -4.80
CA ARG A 448 -13.68 -18.26 -3.77
C ARG A 448 -15.16 -18.11 -3.43
N GLY A 449 -15.99 -18.96 -4.01
CA GLY A 449 -17.45 -18.89 -3.86
C GLY A 449 -17.90 -18.76 -2.40
N MET A 450 -19.02 -18.06 -2.20
CA MET A 450 -19.60 -17.66 -0.91
C MET A 450 -18.88 -16.52 -0.19
N ARG A 451 -18.98 -15.31 -0.78
CA ARG A 451 -19.25 -14.08 -0.01
C ARG A 451 -20.58 -13.51 -0.48
N THR A 452 -21.46 -13.18 0.45
CA THR A 452 -22.83 -12.68 0.21
C THR A 452 -22.92 -11.16 0.23
N VAL A 453 -21.81 -10.44 0.07
CA VAL A 453 -21.80 -8.98 -0.02
C VAL A 453 -22.36 -8.59 -1.40
N ILE A 454 -23.68 -8.38 -1.45
CA ILE A 454 -24.40 -7.99 -2.67
C ILE A 454 -24.16 -6.50 -2.95
N ASN A 455 -24.08 -5.68 -1.91
CA ASN A 455 -23.99 -4.24 -2.02
C ASN A 455 -22.53 -3.77 -2.17
N PRO A 456 -22.20 -2.94 -3.17
CA PRO A 456 -20.89 -2.31 -3.24
C PRO A 456 -20.68 -1.34 -2.07
N VAL A 457 -19.43 -1.21 -1.62
CA VAL A 457 -19.07 -0.25 -0.56
C VAL A 457 -18.73 1.09 -1.20
N TYR A 458 -19.53 2.11 -0.90
CA TYR A 458 -19.34 3.47 -1.38
C TYR A 458 -18.92 4.40 -0.25
N THR A 459 -17.97 5.29 -0.57
CA THR A 459 -17.87 6.60 0.06
C THR A 459 -18.84 7.56 -0.63
N VAL A 460 -19.40 8.49 0.12
CA VAL A 460 -20.11 9.65 -0.44
C VAL A 460 -19.42 10.91 0.07
N PHE A 461 -19.22 11.87 -0.82
CA PHE A 461 -18.85 13.24 -0.48
C PHE A 461 -20.00 14.15 -0.93
N ILE A 462 -20.43 15.09 -0.10
CA ILE A 462 -21.36 16.16 -0.46
C ILE A 462 -20.72 17.52 -0.10
N PRO A 463 -21.17 18.64 -0.67
CA PRO A 463 -20.78 19.96 -0.22
C PRO A 463 -21.00 20.14 1.28
N HIS A 464 -19.95 20.57 1.98
CA HIS A 464 -19.93 20.82 3.43
C HIS A 464 -20.39 22.26 3.72
N LEU A 465 -21.08 22.48 4.84
CA LEU A 465 -21.59 23.79 5.27
C LEU A 465 -20.48 24.85 5.36
N LYS A 466 -19.40 24.51 6.07
CA LYS A 466 -18.14 25.27 6.10
C LYS A 466 -17.30 25.03 4.81
N PRO A 467 -17.04 26.05 3.95
CA PRO A 467 -16.33 25.89 2.68
C PRO A 467 -14.90 25.33 2.81
N GLU A 468 -14.17 25.68 3.86
CA GLU A 468 -12.81 25.24 4.14
C GLU A 468 -12.69 23.74 4.48
N MET A 469 -13.80 23.13 4.85
CA MET A 469 -13.96 21.68 5.08
C MET A 469 -14.71 20.99 3.93
N CYS A 470 -14.94 21.68 2.80
CA CYS A 470 -15.72 21.16 1.70
C CYS A 470 -14.91 20.19 0.82
N PRO A 471 -15.29 18.90 0.72
CA PRO A 471 -14.56 17.94 -0.11
C PRO A 471 -14.62 18.31 -1.59
N PHE A 472 -15.68 18.99 -2.05
CA PHE A 472 -15.76 19.47 -3.44
C PHE A 472 -14.66 20.49 -3.73
N GLY A 473 -14.45 21.48 -2.86
CA GLY A 473 -13.35 22.46 -3.02
C GLY A 473 -11.98 21.78 -3.04
N ALA A 474 -11.77 20.81 -2.15
CA ALA A 474 -10.53 20.02 -2.11
C ALA A 474 -10.33 19.17 -3.38
N PHE A 475 -11.39 18.59 -3.94
CA PHE A 475 -11.35 17.88 -5.22
C PHE A 475 -11.08 18.85 -6.39
N SER A 476 -11.69 20.04 -6.42
CA SER A 476 -11.45 21.03 -7.48
C SER A 476 -9.99 21.49 -7.51
N PHE A 477 -9.38 21.80 -6.36
CA PHE A 477 -7.94 22.10 -6.29
C PHE A 477 -7.07 20.94 -6.76
N TYR A 478 -7.48 19.70 -6.44
CA TYR A 478 -6.77 18.50 -6.87
C TYR A 478 -6.88 18.25 -8.37
N PHE A 479 -8.05 18.39 -8.98
CA PHE A 479 -8.24 18.21 -10.42
C PHE A 479 -7.53 19.30 -11.22
N HIS A 480 -7.60 20.56 -10.79
CA HIS A 480 -6.84 21.65 -11.39
C HIS A 480 -5.32 21.38 -11.32
N TYR A 481 -4.82 20.93 -10.15
CA TYR A 481 -3.43 20.50 -10.01
C TYR A 481 -3.05 19.32 -10.93
N LEU A 482 -3.95 18.35 -11.16
CA LEU A 482 -3.68 17.23 -12.05
C LEU A 482 -3.66 17.63 -13.53
N HIS A 483 -4.67 18.37 -13.99
CA HIS A 483 -4.93 18.60 -15.41
C HIS A 483 -4.14 19.80 -15.95
N ASP A 484 -3.99 20.88 -15.18
CA ASP A 484 -3.38 22.12 -15.67
C ASP A 484 -1.93 22.28 -15.22
N GLU A 485 -1.65 22.10 -13.91
CA GLU A 485 -0.30 22.24 -13.35
C GLU A 485 0.60 21.04 -13.68
N LYS A 486 0.14 19.82 -13.34
CA LYS A 486 0.91 18.59 -13.59
C LYS A 486 0.80 18.11 -15.03
N LYS A 487 -0.28 18.50 -15.75
CA LYS A 487 -0.61 18.00 -17.10
C LYS A 487 -0.53 16.48 -17.17
N ILE A 488 -1.38 15.80 -16.38
CA ILE A 488 -1.32 14.35 -16.19
C ILE A 488 -1.36 13.58 -17.53
N THR A 489 -2.12 14.07 -18.51
CA THR A 489 -2.21 13.53 -19.88
C THR A 489 -0.84 13.40 -20.55
N GLU A 490 -0.06 14.48 -20.55
CA GLU A 490 1.26 14.56 -21.17
C GLU A 490 2.30 13.80 -20.35
N SER A 491 2.36 14.10 -19.04
CA SER A 491 3.38 13.55 -18.13
C SER A 491 3.26 12.03 -17.92
N MET A 492 2.11 11.42 -18.21
CA MET A 492 1.87 9.99 -18.05
C MET A 492 1.41 9.28 -19.34
N ASN A 493 1.42 9.98 -20.50
CA ASN A 493 0.99 9.46 -21.80
C ASN A 493 -0.40 8.78 -21.76
N ILE A 494 -1.40 9.48 -21.21
CA ILE A 494 -2.76 8.96 -21.03
C ILE A 494 -3.58 9.18 -22.30
N ASP A 495 -4.04 8.09 -22.88
CA ASP A 495 -5.03 8.08 -23.96
C ASP A 495 -6.44 7.96 -23.37
N TRP A 496 -7.15 9.08 -23.25
CA TRP A 496 -8.48 9.14 -22.62
C TRP A 496 -9.56 8.33 -23.38
N THR A 497 -9.37 8.06 -24.67
CA THR A 497 -10.29 7.21 -25.45
C THR A 497 -10.17 5.73 -25.05
N VAL A 498 -8.98 5.30 -24.64
CA VAL A 498 -8.70 3.90 -24.30
C VAL A 498 -8.79 3.67 -22.80
N ASN A 499 -9.96 3.21 -22.35
CA ASN A 499 -10.30 2.81 -20.97
C ASN A 499 -9.15 2.24 -20.10
N LYS A 500 -8.24 1.42 -20.65
CA LYS A 500 -7.15 0.79 -19.88
C LYS A 500 -6.06 1.78 -19.43
N SER A 501 -5.93 2.94 -20.08
CA SER A 501 -4.87 3.92 -19.79
C SER A 501 -5.13 4.69 -18.49
N TRP A 502 -6.40 5.05 -18.25
CA TRP A 502 -6.81 5.94 -17.17
C TRP A 502 -7.54 5.24 -16.03
N ARG A 503 -8.21 4.11 -16.28
CA ARG A 503 -8.97 3.39 -15.22
C ARG A 503 -8.12 2.87 -14.06
N SER A 504 -6.81 2.75 -14.24
CA SER A 504 -5.87 2.32 -13.18
C SER A 504 -5.33 3.46 -12.32
N ILE A 505 -5.59 4.73 -12.67
CA ILE A 505 -5.02 5.90 -11.96
C ILE A 505 -5.65 6.03 -10.57
N ARG A 506 -4.82 6.27 -9.54
CA ARG A 506 -5.24 6.49 -8.15
C ARG A 506 -5.54 7.96 -7.89
N VAL A 507 -6.48 8.21 -6.99
CA VAL A 507 -6.72 9.56 -6.45
C VAL A 507 -5.42 10.05 -5.77
N LEU A 508 -5.00 9.38 -4.71
CA LEU A 508 -3.67 9.62 -4.13
C LEU A 508 -2.66 8.66 -4.78
N HIS A 509 -1.97 9.13 -5.82
CA HIS A 509 -0.98 8.34 -6.57
C HIS A 509 0.48 8.62 -6.17
N GLY A 510 1.40 7.68 -6.46
CA GLY A 510 2.84 7.83 -6.25
C GLY A 510 3.48 8.97 -7.06
N PRO A 511 4.72 9.41 -6.74
CA PRO A 511 5.39 10.48 -7.49
C PRO A 511 5.69 10.07 -8.93
N ARG A 512 6.25 8.87 -9.12
CA ARG A 512 6.75 8.34 -10.40
C ARG A 512 5.66 7.67 -11.26
N SER A 513 4.57 7.20 -10.65
CA SER A 513 3.54 6.39 -11.33
C SER A 513 2.14 6.78 -10.85
N PRO A 514 1.17 6.96 -11.77
CA PRO A 514 -0.19 7.35 -11.44
C PRO A 514 -1.04 6.15 -10.98
N VAL A 515 -0.61 4.91 -11.27
CA VAL A 515 -1.33 3.67 -10.93
C VAL A 515 -0.90 3.09 -9.57
N THR A 516 0.30 3.43 -9.13
CA THR A 516 0.83 3.10 -7.79
C THR A 516 0.16 3.99 -6.75
N PRO A 517 -0.43 3.45 -5.67
CA PRO A 517 -1.01 4.26 -4.61
C PRO A 517 0.08 5.05 -3.86
N PHE A 518 -0.31 6.19 -3.29
CA PHE A 518 0.58 7.01 -2.47
C PHE A 518 1.13 6.20 -1.29
N ASN A 519 2.39 6.43 -0.92
CA ASN A 519 3.06 5.65 0.12
C ASN A 519 2.42 5.92 1.50
N GLU A 520 2.18 4.87 2.27
CA GLU A 520 1.51 4.94 3.59
C GLU A 520 2.33 5.73 4.61
N GLN A 521 3.65 5.49 4.64
CA GLN A 521 4.57 6.20 5.51
C GLN A 521 4.66 7.67 5.12
N ASN A 522 4.65 8.00 3.83
CA ASN A 522 4.68 9.39 3.37
C ASN A 522 3.39 10.12 3.76
N MET A 523 2.24 9.46 3.71
CA MET A 523 0.96 10.04 4.17
C MET A 523 0.98 10.26 5.68
N TYR A 524 1.47 9.27 6.45
CA TYR A 524 1.65 9.40 7.89
C TYR A 524 2.59 10.57 8.25
N ASN A 525 3.75 10.67 7.59
CA ASN A 525 4.73 11.74 7.80
C ASN A 525 4.14 13.13 7.46
N MET A 526 3.36 13.22 6.39
CA MET A 526 2.63 14.44 5.99
C MET A 526 1.65 14.90 7.07
N TYR A 527 0.92 13.97 7.70
CA TYR A 527 0.03 14.28 8.83
C TYR A 527 0.83 14.69 10.09
N CYS A 528 1.90 13.97 10.43
CA CYS A 528 2.79 14.34 11.54
C CYS A 528 3.33 15.76 11.39
N ARG A 529 3.75 16.12 10.16
CA ARG A 529 4.26 17.45 9.84
C ARG A 529 3.19 18.53 9.98
N ALA A 530 2.01 18.35 9.38
CA ALA A 530 0.91 19.29 9.53
C ALA A 530 0.52 19.52 11.00
N TYR A 531 0.63 18.49 11.85
CA TYR A 531 0.34 18.61 13.28
C TYR A 531 1.44 19.36 14.03
N LYS A 532 2.72 19.06 13.74
CA LYS A 532 3.88 19.80 14.26
C LYS A 532 3.82 21.27 13.87
N ASP A 533 3.53 21.57 12.62
CA ASP A 533 3.40 22.94 12.09
C ASP A 533 2.21 23.69 12.72
N ALA A 534 1.14 22.97 13.11
CA ALA A 534 -0.01 23.50 13.87
C ALA A 534 0.25 23.66 15.38
N GLY A 535 1.40 23.21 15.90
CA GLY A 535 1.71 23.18 17.34
C GLY A 535 0.86 22.15 18.11
N TYR A 536 0.45 21.06 17.47
CA TYR A 536 -0.45 20.06 18.01
C TYR A 536 0.18 18.66 18.02
N THR A 537 -0.03 17.89 19.09
CA THR A 537 0.50 16.54 19.26
C THR A 537 -0.63 15.54 19.38
N SER A 538 -0.68 14.55 18.49
CA SER A 538 -1.68 13.47 18.56
C SER A 538 -1.07 12.10 18.30
N ARG A 539 -1.51 11.12 19.11
CA ARG A 539 -1.16 9.71 18.95
C ARG A 539 -1.96 9.03 17.82
N LEU A 540 -3.05 9.66 17.34
CA LEU A 540 -3.90 9.12 16.27
C LEU A 540 -3.35 9.39 14.87
N LYS A 541 -2.57 10.47 14.70
CA LYS A 541 -1.90 10.85 13.44
C LYS A 541 -2.91 10.75 12.27
N ALA A 542 -2.67 9.91 11.25
CA ALA A 542 -3.57 9.72 10.10
C ALA A 542 -5.01 9.21 10.40
N HIS A 543 -5.35 8.91 11.65
CA HIS A 543 -6.70 8.50 12.07
C HIS A 543 -7.50 9.59 12.81
N LEU A 544 -6.89 10.75 13.11
CA LEU A 544 -7.57 11.82 13.84
C LEU A 544 -8.85 12.34 13.13
N PRO A 545 -8.89 12.57 11.79
CA PRO A 545 -10.11 13.07 11.13
C PRO A 545 -11.31 12.20 11.39
N ARG A 546 -11.10 10.89 11.25
CA ARG A 546 -12.09 9.85 11.44
C ARG A 546 -12.52 9.75 12.90
N HIS A 547 -11.57 9.78 13.84
CA HIS A 547 -11.89 9.74 15.27
C HIS A 547 -12.78 10.91 15.69
N LEU A 548 -12.47 12.12 15.24
CA LEU A 548 -13.25 13.33 15.54
C LEU A 548 -14.61 13.37 14.84
N LEU A 549 -14.72 12.79 13.64
CA LEU A 549 -15.98 12.76 12.91
C LEU A 549 -17.10 12.10 13.72
N GLY A 550 -16.84 10.98 14.40
CA GLY A 550 -17.86 10.29 15.19
C GLY A 550 -18.50 11.18 16.25
N TYR A 551 -17.70 11.92 17.01
CA TYR A 551 -18.18 12.89 18.00
C TYR A 551 -18.93 14.07 17.37
N LYS A 552 -18.46 14.57 16.21
CA LYS A 552 -19.16 15.64 15.47
C LYS A 552 -20.53 15.19 14.96
N GLN A 553 -20.66 13.92 14.56
CA GLN A 553 -21.94 13.35 14.12
C GLN A 553 -22.90 13.09 15.28
N GLU A 554 -22.39 12.60 16.42
CA GLU A 554 -23.17 12.42 17.65
C GLU A 554 -23.72 13.77 18.15
N ALA A 555 -22.91 14.83 18.13
CA ALA A 555 -23.35 16.20 18.47
C ALA A 555 -24.43 16.77 17.52
N LEU A 556 -24.52 16.24 16.29
CA LEU A 556 -25.56 16.57 15.31
C LEU A 556 -26.76 15.60 15.36
N GLY A 557 -26.83 14.72 16.36
CA GLY A 557 -27.96 13.81 16.60
C GLY A 557 -27.92 12.48 15.85
N VAL A 558 -26.77 12.11 15.26
CA VAL A 558 -26.61 10.82 14.56
C VAL A 558 -26.24 9.71 15.53
N ASP A 559 -27.00 8.61 15.50
CA ASP A 559 -26.73 7.42 16.30
C ASP A 559 -25.43 6.72 15.88
N ALA A 560 -24.71 6.16 16.85
CA ALA A 560 -23.45 5.46 16.63
C ALA A 560 -23.54 4.31 15.61
N ALA A 561 -24.70 3.64 15.48
CA ALA A 561 -24.93 2.59 14.48
C ALA A 561 -25.09 3.14 13.05
N GLU A 562 -25.54 4.39 12.88
CA GLU A 562 -25.54 5.04 11.56
C GLU A 562 -24.15 5.55 11.18
N THR A 563 -23.42 6.15 12.12
CA THR A 563 -22.00 6.49 11.96
C THR A 563 -21.17 5.25 11.62
N ALA A 564 -21.44 4.11 12.26
CA ALA A 564 -20.75 2.84 12.02
C ALA A 564 -20.86 2.35 10.55
N ARG A 565 -21.95 2.72 9.87
CA ARG A 565 -22.24 2.35 8.47
C ARG A 565 -21.46 3.17 7.43
N LEU A 566 -20.72 4.22 7.82
CA LEU A 566 -19.75 4.91 6.94
C LEU A 566 -18.45 4.09 6.72
N GLY A 567 -18.56 2.77 6.59
CA GLY A 567 -17.42 1.87 6.48
C GLY A 567 -16.57 1.79 7.76
N TRP A 568 -17.17 1.83 8.95
CA TRP A 568 -16.48 1.58 10.22
C TRP A 568 -16.62 0.14 10.68
N VAL A 569 -17.79 -0.44 10.51
CA VAL A 569 -18.02 -1.88 10.60
C VAL A 569 -18.00 -2.47 9.19
N ARG A 570 -17.43 -3.68 9.06
CA ARG A 570 -17.44 -4.51 7.85
C ARG A 570 -17.60 -5.97 8.29
N GLY A 571 -18.36 -6.78 7.56
CA GLY A 571 -18.61 -8.18 7.88
C GLY A 571 -19.87 -8.43 8.70
N GLU A 572 -20.75 -7.44 8.85
CA GLU A 572 -22.09 -7.65 9.39
C GLU A 572 -23.05 -7.97 8.25
N THR A 573 -23.40 -9.25 8.11
CA THR A 573 -24.23 -9.77 7.00
C THR A 573 -25.48 -8.92 6.74
N TYR A 574 -26.15 -8.40 7.77
CA TYR A 574 -27.32 -7.55 7.57
C TYR A 574 -26.98 -6.20 6.91
N MET A 575 -25.93 -5.52 7.39
CA MET A 575 -25.49 -4.24 6.84
C MET A 575 -24.90 -4.39 5.44
N ASP A 576 -24.15 -5.47 5.21
CA ASP A 576 -23.46 -5.75 3.93
C ASP A 576 -24.41 -6.29 2.83
N THR A 577 -25.60 -6.81 3.20
CA THR A 577 -26.53 -7.47 2.26
C THR A 577 -27.89 -6.79 2.13
N TYR A 578 -28.50 -6.32 3.24
CA TYR A 578 -29.91 -5.91 3.27
C TYR A 578 -30.12 -4.44 3.65
N ALA A 579 -29.21 -3.82 4.40
CA ALA A 579 -29.34 -2.41 4.74
C ALA A 579 -29.09 -1.50 3.52
N PRO A 580 -29.71 -0.30 3.45
CA PRO A 580 -29.35 0.70 2.46
C PRO A 580 -27.87 1.04 2.55
N ALA A 581 -27.15 0.95 1.43
CA ALA A 581 -25.70 1.12 1.38
C ALA A 581 -25.21 2.52 1.83
N LEU A 582 -26.08 3.53 1.79
CA LEU A 582 -25.74 4.92 2.09
C LEU A 582 -26.48 5.42 3.35
N PRO A 583 -25.81 5.60 4.51
CA PRO A 583 -26.43 6.14 5.72
C PRO A 583 -26.60 7.66 5.62
N LYS A 584 -27.69 8.11 4.98
CA LYS A 584 -27.93 9.51 4.61
C LYS A 584 -27.77 10.53 5.74
N LYS A 585 -28.26 10.23 6.96
CA LYS A 585 -28.12 11.12 8.13
C LYS A 585 -26.65 11.30 8.53
N ALA A 586 -25.89 10.21 8.60
CA ALA A 586 -24.46 10.26 8.86
C ALA A 586 -23.69 11.03 7.76
N ILE A 587 -24.07 10.86 6.48
CA ILE A 587 -23.47 11.62 5.36
C ILE A 587 -23.72 13.13 5.51
N LEU A 588 -24.93 13.54 5.93
CA LEU A 588 -25.25 14.95 6.20
C LEU A 588 -24.48 15.52 7.38
N ALA A 589 -24.43 14.80 8.49
CA ALA A 589 -23.71 15.24 9.67
C ALA A 589 -22.19 15.30 9.43
N ALA A 590 -21.64 14.46 8.55
CA ALA A 590 -20.25 14.58 8.08
C ALA A 590 -19.99 15.84 7.24
N ALA A 591 -21.04 16.43 6.67
CA ALA A 591 -21.03 17.70 5.96
C ALA A 591 -21.43 18.90 6.84
N GLY A 592 -21.70 18.67 8.14
CA GLY A 592 -22.08 19.70 9.10
C GLY A 592 -23.57 20.04 9.18
N TYR A 593 -24.45 19.25 8.55
CA TYR A 593 -25.90 19.46 8.55
C TYR A 593 -26.62 18.47 9.49
N ARG A 594 -27.66 18.93 10.16
CA ARG A 594 -28.63 18.04 10.82
C ARG A 594 -29.67 17.55 9.81
N ASP A 595 -30.42 16.50 10.14
CA ASP A 595 -31.46 15.95 9.26
C ASP A 595 -32.82 16.69 9.35
N ASP A 596 -32.99 17.53 10.36
CA ASP A 596 -34.12 18.45 10.54
C ASP A 596 -33.88 19.86 9.96
N GLU A 597 -32.66 20.14 9.48
CA GLU A 597 -32.27 21.41 8.87
C GLU A 597 -32.39 21.37 7.33
N PRO A 598 -32.63 22.52 6.67
CA PRO A 598 -32.61 22.60 5.22
C PRO A 598 -31.17 22.39 4.69
N TYR A 599 -31.01 21.49 3.72
CA TYR A 599 -29.74 21.30 3.03
C TYR A 599 -29.45 22.47 2.08
N ASP A 600 -28.73 23.47 2.59
CA ASP A 600 -28.37 24.69 1.87
C ASP A 600 -26.84 24.92 1.90
N PRO A 601 -26.11 24.51 0.83
CA PRO A 601 -24.67 24.65 0.76
C PRO A 601 -24.24 26.03 0.22
N THR A 602 -23.35 26.68 0.96
CA THR A 602 -22.92 28.09 0.82
C THR A 602 -22.57 28.53 -0.60
N TRP A 603 -22.02 27.63 -1.42
CA TRP A 603 -21.67 27.92 -2.82
C TRP A 603 -22.88 28.27 -3.70
N ARG A 604 -24.10 27.85 -3.34
CA ARG A 604 -25.34 28.24 -4.04
C ARG A 604 -25.71 29.71 -3.88
N HIS A 605 -25.14 30.42 -2.90
CA HIS A 605 -25.42 31.83 -2.64
C HIS A 605 -24.44 32.79 -3.33
N VAL A 606 -23.32 32.28 -3.84
CA VAL A 606 -22.25 33.08 -4.44
C VAL A 606 -22.14 32.73 -5.92
N PRO A 607 -22.76 33.52 -6.84
CA PRO A 607 -22.64 33.25 -8.26
C PRO A 607 -21.19 33.47 -8.69
N VAL A 608 -20.60 32.47 -9.37
CA VAL A 608 -19.26 32.55 -9.93
C VAL A 608 -19.38 33.01 -11.39
N PRO A 609 -18.81 34.17 -11.77
CA PRO A 609 -18.75 34.58 -13.17
C PRO A 609 -18.13 33.53 -14.08
N GLU A 610 -18.76 33.28 -15.22
CA GLU A 610 -18.33 32.31 -16.24
C GLU A 610 -16.88 32.51 -16.70
N GLN A 611 -16.42 33.77 -16.72
CA GLN A 611 -15.02 34.12 -16.99
C GLN A 611 -14.04 33.44 -16.02
N PHE A 612 -14.38 33.30 -14.73
CA PHE A 612 -13.54 32.58 -13.77
C PHE A 612 -13.68 31.06 -13.89
N LEU A 613 -14.88 30.56 -14.24
CA LEU A 613 -15.07 29.12 -14.49
C LEU A 613 -14.18 28.66 -15.65
N SER A 614 -14.07 29.45 -16.72
CA SER A 614 -13.20 29.15 -17.87
C SER A 614 -11.69 29.07 -17.57
N LEU A 615 -11.26 29.51 -16.37
CA LEU A 615 -9.86 29.45 -15.92
C LEU A 615 -9.55 28.22 -15.05
N VAL A 616 -10.57 27.45 -14.65
CA VAL A 616 -10.42 26.27 -13.78
C VAL A 616 -10.60 25.01 -14.62
N CYS A 617 -9.60 24.11 -14.60
CA CYS A 617 -9.60 22.88 -15.38
C CYS A 617 -9.70 23.01 -16.92
N PRO A 618 -9.20 24.06 -17.61
CA PRO A 618 -9.33 24.20 -19.07
C PRO A 618 -8.73 23.03 -19.87
N ASN A 619 -7.66 22.39 -19.37
CA ASN A 619 -7.14 21.18 -20.02
C ASN A 619 -8.09 19.98 -19.88
N ALA A 620 -8.89 19.90 -18.81
CA ALA A 620 -9.88 18.83 -18.64
C ALA A 620 -11.06 19.03 -19.60
N GLU A 621 -11.56 20.25 -19.74
CA GLU A 621 -12.62 20.61 -20.70
C GLU A 621 -12.17 20.31 -22.14
N SER A 622 -10.96 20.73 -22.54
CA SER A 622 -10.41 20.42 -23.88
C SER A 622 -10.22 18.91 -24.14
N ILE A 623 -9.94 18.12 -23.10
CA ILE A 623 -9.91 16.65 -23.20
C ILE A 623 -11.32 16.10 -23.43
N LEU A 624 -12.32 16.62 -22.71
CA LEU A 624 -13.72 16.21 -22.83
C LEU A 624 -14.25 16.51 -24.24
N GLU A 625 -14.13 17.75 -24.71
CA GLU A 625 -14.53 18.18 -26.06
C GLU A 625 -13.93 17.29 -27.15
N ARG A 626 -12.63 16.96 -27.06
CA ARG A 626 -11.97 16.08 -28.02
C ARG A 626 -12.54 14.66 -27.98
N VAL A 627 -12.71 14.07 -26.80
CA VAL A 627 -13.19 12.68 -26.66
C VAL A 627 -14.65 12.55 -27.12
N GLU A 628 -15.50 13.54 -26.82
CA GLU A 628 -16.88 13.58 -27.32
C GLU A 628 -16.94 13.78 -28.84
N GLY A 629 -16.12 14.70 -29.38
CA GLY A 629 -15.99 14.93 -30.82
C GLY A 629 -15.54 13.67 -31.59
N GLU A 630 -14.53 12.97 -31.09
CA GLU A 630 -14.05 11.71 -31.67
C GLU A 630 -15.11 10.60 -31.59
N HIS A 631 -15.88 10.52 -30.50
CA HIS A 631 -16.99 9.57 -30.37
C HIS A 631 -18.07 9.79 -31.46
N ILE A 632 -18.44 11.04 -31.74
CA ILE A 632 -19.42 11.39 -32.78
C ILE A 632 -18.93 11.00 -34.19
N HIS A 633 -17.62 11.11 -34.45
CA HIS A 633 -17.02 10.70 -35.75
C HIS A 633 -16.82 9.19 -35.89
N SER A 634 -16.96 8.41 -34.81
CA SER A 634 -16.86 6.94 -34.83
C SER A 634 -18.19 6.21 -35.06
N ILE A 635 -19.31 6.94 -35.00
CA ILE A 635 -20.68 6.42 -35.09
C ILE A 635 -21.32 6.71 -36.48
N ASN A 636 -20.74 7.65 -37.24
CA ASN A 636 -21.10 7.98 -38.63
C ASN A 636 -20.14 7.31 -39.63
#